data_AF-A0A2H5QVL3-F1
#
_entry.id   AF-A0A2H5QVL3-F1
#
_cell.length_a   1.000
_cell.length_b   1.000
_cell.length_c   1.000
_cell.angle_alpha   90.00
_cell.angle_beta   90.00
_cell.angle_gamma   90.00
#
_symmetry.space_group_name_H-M   'P 1'
#
loop_
_entity.id
_entity.type
_entity.pdbx_description
1 polymer ?
#
loop_
_entity_poly.entity_id
_entity_poly.type
_entity_poly.pdbx_seq_one_letter_code
_entity_poly.pdbx_strand_id
1 'polypeptide(L)'
;MKVLSIGGGGYAWEAKEKVENGMAVIIREVNKCYDLQHFLKQESSIAVKLEQLKISECSHLINLVPSSSSFQNLTTLVVSYCKGLKNVLTSSTTKTLVRLREMKISGCNMITEIVADDDDAAKDEIIVFNEMKKLTLSYLKSLTSFCSGSCAFRFPSLEILVVDDCHNMKIFSRGELSTPVLLRVQLKTWDKEQSAWKDDLNTTIQQVNLKKESFLKKRREGLQSQLFLPSAPVSSLNLQTKLEIFPAMVAAIWSDDNSLQLEAIDQFSKLLSAETSPQIEEVIQSGIVPRFVEFLMREDYPRLQYEAAGALSNVASGNSENTKVVIDHGAVPILVKLLASSSDDVREQAVWALANVAGDSPACRDLVLSEEALIPLLAQVNEYPKLSMMRITAWTLSNFCRGKPQPPFNQIRPALPVLAQLIRSNDEEVLTDACWALSYLSDGTNEKVQAVIEAGVCPRLVQLLGHSSSSVLTPALRTVGNIVTGDDFHTQCIIDSGALPNLLGLLIQNHEENIKKGVSWIVSNIACGNREQIQAVIDAGLIGPLVSLLQNAEFDIEEAAWAISNATCRGTHDQIKYLVTEGCIKPLCDLLQCPDPKIVTVCLEGLENILKVGEAEKNTDSDIGDLNQFAQLVEEAEGLEKIENLQSHDNFEIHEKSVKILETYWCGRVVGPQLGLC
;
A
#
# COMPACT_ATOMS: atom_id res chain seq x y z
N MET A 1 21.75 -26.73 -11.09
CA MET A 1 21.25 -25.34 -11.03
C MET A 1 19.91 -25.40 -10.35
N LYS A 2 19.82 -24.93 -9.10
CA LYS A 2 18.58 -24.97 -8.31
C LYS A 2 17.92 -23.58 -8.22
N VAL A 3 18.71 -22.52 -8.30
CA VAL A 3 18.23 -21.13 -8.31
C VAL A 3 18.63 -20.47 -9.63
N LEU A 4 17.68 -19.78 -10.25
CA LEU A 4 17.90 -18.99 -11.46
C LEU A 4 17.30 -17.61 -11.31
N SER A 5 18.13 -16.60 -11.51
CA SER A 5 17.70 -15.19 -11.58
C SER A 5 18.01 -14.62 -12.96
N ILE A 6 17.00 -14.02 -13.60
CA ILE A 6 17.14 -13.36 -14.91
C ILE A 6 16.69 -11.91 -14.76
N GLY A 7 17.57 -10.98 -15.14
CA GLY A 7 17.34 -9.54 -15.07
C GLY A 7 17.48 -8.87 -16.44
N GLY A 8 16.49 -8.07 -16.82
CA GLY A 8 16.61 -7.13 -17.93
C GLY A 8 17.53 -5.95 -17.57
N GLY A 9 17.33 -5.34 -16.40
CA GLY A 9 17.95 -4.11 -15.90
C GLY A 9 19.46 -4.10 -15.69
N GLY A 10 20.03 -2.89 -15.55
CA GLY A 10 21.43 -2.64 -15.18
C GLY A 10 21.73 -2.68 -13.68
N TYR A 11 20.73 -2.88 -12.82
CA TYR A 11 20.91 -3.02 -11.38
C TYR A 11 21.41 -4.42 -11.06
N ALA A 12 22.59 -4.51 -10.43
CA ALA A 12 23.10 -5.75 -9.88
C ALA A 12 22.18 -6.22 -8.75
N TRP A 13 21.73 -7.48 -8.82
CA TRP A 13 21.07 -8.12 -7.71
C TRP A 13 22.15 -8.57 -6.73
N GLU A 14 22.00 -8.29 -5.43
CA GLU A 14 22.86 -8.92 -4.44
C GLU A 14 22.48 -10.41 -4.35
N ALA A 15 23.30 -11.25 -4.96
CA ALA A 15 23.25 -12.68 -4.72
C ALA A 15 23.69 -12.95 -3.28
N LYS A 16 22.76 -13.36 -2.41
CA LYS A 16 23.12 -14.10 -1.20
C LYS A 16 23.27 -15.57 -1.56
N GLU A 17 24.45 -16.13 -1.31
CA GLU A 17 24.65 -17.59 -1.36
C GLU A 17 23.63 -18.25 -0.44
N LYS A 18 22.90 -19.25 -0.96
CA LYS A 18 21.97 -20.06 -0.16
C LYS A 18 22.50 -21.48 -0.15
N VAL A 19 22.96 -21.95 1.02
CA VAL A 19 23.25 -23.37 1.26
C VAL A 19 21.97 -24.00 1.80
N GLU A 20 21.44 -25.00 1.10
CA GLU A 20 20.35 -25.84 1.61
C GLU A 20 20.92 -27.23 1.91
N ASN A 21 20.73 -27.72 3.14
CA ASN A 21 21.14 -29.05 3.61
C ASN A 21 22.63 -29.39 3.37
N GLY A 22 23.54 -28.42 3.50
CA GLY A 22 24.99 -28.64 3.33
C GLY A 22 25.46 -28.87 1.89
N MET A 23 24.62 -28.64 0.87
CA MET A 23 25.03 -28.71 -0.55
C MET A 23 25.08 -27.32 -1.20
N ALA A 24 26.17 -27.04 -1.92
CA ALA A 24 26.32 -25.82 -2.71
C ALA A 24 25.25 -25.75 -3.82
N VAL A 25 24.40 -24.73 -3.74
CA VAL A 25 23.40 -24.44 -4.78
C VAL A 25 24.09 -23.78 -5.97
N ILE A 26 24.01 -24.38 -7.15
CA ILE A 26 24.43 -23.71 -8.39
C ILE A 26 23.40 -22.61 -8.70
N ILE A 27 23.76 -21.36 -8.38
CA ILE A 27 23.05 -20.13 -8.77
C ILE A 27 23.59 -19.68 -10.12
N ARG A 28 22.69 -19.38 -11.06
CA ARG A 28 23.06 -18.73 -12.32
C ARG A 28 22.30 -17.42 -12.43
N GLU A 29 23.03 -16.35 -12.73
CA GLU A 29 22.46 -15.03 -12.99
C GLU A 29 22.70 -14.64 -14.44
N VAL A 30 21.67 -14.11 -15.09
CA VAL A 30 21.77 -13.62 -16.47
C VAL A 30 21.19 -12.22 -16.53
N ASN A 31 22.05 -11.23 -16.75
CA ASN A 31 21.69 -9.81 -16.83
C ASN A 31 21.62 -9.34 -18.29
N LYS A 32 20.97 -8.18 -18.53
CA LYS A 32 20.78 -7.56 -19.86
C LYS A 32 19.87 -8.37 -20.79
N CYS A 33 18.89 -9.09 -20.24
CA CYS A 33 17.94 -9.91 -20.99
C CYS A 33 16.70 -9.14 -21.49
N TYR A 34 16.84 -7.86 -21.88
CA TYR A 34 15.70 -7.02 -22.30
C TYR A 34 14.90 -7.62 -23.47
N ASP A 35 15.57 -8.28 -24.41
CA ASP A 35 14.98 -8.86 -25.62
C ASP A 35 14.56 -10.32 -25.46
N LEU A 36 14.60 -10.86 -24.23
CA LEU A 36 14.19 -12.22 -23.96
C LEU A 36 12.69 -12.38 -24.18
N GLN A 37 12.30 -13.06 -25.27
CA GLN A 37 10.89 -13.31 -25.60
C GLN A 37 10.32 -14.54 -24.90
N HIS A 38 11.16 -15.53 -24.58
CA HIS A 38 10.78 -16.79 -23.93
C HIS A 38 11.86 -17.22 -22.94
N PHE A 39 11.48 -17.65 -21.73
CA PHE A 39 12.46 -18.22 -20.80
C PHE A 39 12.93 -19.61 -21.28
N LEU A 40 12.01 -20.49 -21.66
CA LEU A 40 12.31 -21.72 -22.40
C LEU A 40 11.56 -21.72 -23.73
N LYS A 41 12.23 -22.09 -24.82
CA LYS A 41 11.60 -22.28 -26.15
C LYS A 41 11.13 -23.72 -26.38
N GLN A 42 11.65 -24.66 -25.61
CA GLN A 42 11.37 -26.09 -25.69
C GLN A 42 11.59 -26.73 -24.33
N GLU A 43 11.11 -27.96 -24.14
CA GLU A 43 11.34 -28.73 -22.92
C GLU A 43 12.82 -28.80 -22.55
N SER A 44 13.09 -28.63 -21.26
CA SER A 44 14.45 -28.64 -20.74
C SER A 44 14.50 -29.34 -19.40
N SER A 45 15.48 -30.21 -19.23
CA SER A 45 15.79 -30.83 -17.92
C SER A 45 16.15 -29.80 -16.85
N ILE A 46 16.40 -28.54 -17.23
CA ILE A 46 16.63 -27.43 -16.31
C ILE A 46 15.35 -27.11 -15.53
N ALA A 47 14.17 -27.08 -16.17
CA ALA A 47 12.90 -26.73 -15.51
C ALA A 47 12.59 -27.66 -14.33
N VAL A 48 12.83 -28.95 -14.52
CA VAL A 48 12.57 -29.99 -13.50
C VAL A 48 13.55 -29.91 -12.32
N LYS A 49 14.74 -29.31 -12.52
CA LYS A 49 15.78 -29.18 -11.48
C LYS A 49 15.73 -27.85 -10.71
N LEU A 50 14.92 -26.89 -11.16
CA LEU A 50 14.81 -25.58 -10.54
C LEU A 50 13.93 -25.67 -9.28
N GLU A 51 14.45 -25.10 -8.21
CA GLU A 51 13.77 -24.87 -6.94
C GLU A 51 13.32 -23.41 -6.84
N GLN A 52 14.10 -22.45 -7.36
CA GLN A 52 13.71 -21.04 -7.39
C GLN A 52 13.91 -20.43 -8.77
N LEU A 53 12.89 -19.73 -9.27
CA LEU A 53 12.92 -18.99 -10.53
C LEU A 53 12.52 -17.54 -10.26
N LYS A 54 13.42 -16.60 -10.57
CA LYS A 54 13.19 -15.16 -10.45
C LYS A 54 13.44 -14.48 -11.78
N ILE A 55 12.45 -13.77 -12.30
CA ILE A 55 12.56 -13.07 -13.58
C ILE A 55 12.11 -11.62 -13.39
N SER A 56 12.95 -10.69 -13.83
CA SER A 56 12.69 -9.26 -13.68
C SER A 56 13.04 -8.45 -14.91
N GLU A 57 12.29 -7.36 -15.13
CA GLU A 57 12.60 -6.32 -16.12
C GLU A 57 12.77 -6.83 -17.57
N CYS A 58 12.32 -8.05 -17.86
CA CYS A 58 12.32 -8.64 -19.20
C CYS A 58 11.09 -8.13 -19.97
N SER A 59 11.17 -6.91 -20.49
CA SER A 59 10.01 -6.20 -21.06
C SER A 59 9.44 -6.87 -22.32
N HIS A 60 10.24 -7.59 -23.10
CA HIS A 60 9.78 -8.33 -24.28
C HIS A 60 9.37 -9.78 -24.01
N LEU A 61 9.39 -10.23 -22.75
CA LEU A 61 9.02 -11.61 -22.40
C LEU A 61 7.52 -11.83 -22.64
N ILE A 62 7.20 -12.73 -23.56
CA ILE A 62 5.81 -13.03 -23.96
C ILE A 62 5.26 -14.18 -23.14
N ASN A 63 6.08 -15.23 -22.95
CA ASN A 63 5.74 -16.44 -22.21
C ASN A 63 6.95 -16.96 -21.42
N LEU A 64 6.70 -17.56 -20.26
CA LEU A 64 7.75 -18.20 -19.47
C LEU A 64 8.20 -19.52 -20.09
N VAL A 65 7.27 -20.43 -20.35
CA VAL A 65 7.58 -21.78 -20.83
C VAL A 65 6.54 -22.29 -21.84
N PRO A 66 6.88 -23.29 -22.66
CA PRO A 66 5.90 -24.08 -23.39
C PRO A 66 4.96 -24.85 -22.44
N SER A 67 3.73 -25.12 -22.87
CA SER A 67 2.71 -25.86 -22.11
C SER A 67 3.18 -27.23 -21.62
N SER A 68 4.07 -27.90 -22.35
CA SER A 68 4.59 -29.21 -21.98
C SER A 68 5.72 -29.19 -20.92
N SER A 69 6.09 -28.02 -20.39
CA SER A 69 7.17 -27.90 -19.41
C SER A 69 6.75 -28.28 -17.99
N SER A 70 7.69 -28.89 -17.25
CA SER A 70 7.45 -29.39 -15.89
C SER A 70 8.37 -28.75 -14.86
N PHE A 71 7.78 -28.24 -13.78
CA PHE A 71 8.42 -27.53 -12.65
C PHE A 71 8.22 -28.27 -11.32
N GLN A 72 8.41 -29.59 -11.32
CA GLN A 72 8.13 -30.47 -10.17
C GLN A 72 8.85 -30.12 -8.86
N ASN A 73 10.02 -29.48 -8.94
CA ASN A 73 10.80 -29.11 -7.74
C ASN A 73 10.73 -27.63 -7.39
N LEU A 74 9.96 -26.82 -8.14
CA LEU A 74 9.93 -25.38 -7.93
C LEU A 74 9.20 -25.05 -6.62
N THR A 75 9.89 -24.38 -5.70
CA THR A 75 9.39 -23.90 -4.41
C THR A 75 9.11 -22.39 -4.41
N THR A 76 9.82 -21.61 -5.23
CA THR A 76 9.62 -20.16 -5.34
C THR A 76 9.58 -19.68 -6.79
N LEU A 77 8.53 -18.93 -7.14
CA LEU A 77 8.39 -18.24 -8.43
C LEU A 77 8.21 -16.73 -8.21
N VAL A 78 9.14 -15.92 -8.72
CA VAL A 78 9.05 -14.46 -8.69
C VAL A 78 9.12 -13.90 -10.10
N VAL A 79 8.12 -13.11 -10.50
CA VAL A 79 8.08 -12.41 -11.78
C VAL A 79 7.81 -10.94 -11.52
N SER A 80 8.65 -10.04 -12.03
CA SER A 80 8.49 -8.60 -11.77
C SER A 80 8.81 -7.73 -12.98
N TYR A 81 8.02 -6.69 -13.22
CA TYR A 81 8.27 -5.68 -14.27
C TYR A 81 8.46 -6.26 -15.69
N CYS A 82 7.84 -7.41 -16.00
CA CYS A 82 7.86 -8.04 -17.32
C CYS A 82 6.65 -7.55 -18.12
N LYS A 83 6.81 -6.44 -18.84
CA LYS A 83 5.68 -5.68 -19.42
C LYS A 83 4.96 -6.41 -20.56
N GLY A 84 5.65 -7.23 -21.36
CA GLY A 84 5.08 -7.95 -22.49
C GLY A 84 4.38 -9.27 -22.15
N LEU A 85 4.44 -9.70 -20.88
CA LEU A 85 3.93 -11.01 -20.45
C LEU A 85 2.40 -10.96 -20.35
N LYS A 86 1.69 -11.85 -21.05
CA LYS A 86 0.21 -11.90 -21.06
C LYS A 86 -0.36 -12.85 -20.00
N ASN A 87 0.35 -13.94 -19.74
CA ASN A 87 0.05 -14.92 -18.72
C ASN A 87 1.36 -15.50 -18.17
N VAL A 88 1.34 -15.99 -16.93
CA VAL A 88 2.54 -16.50 -16.27
C VAL A 88 2.71 -17.99 -16.55
N LEU A 89 1.62 -18.72 -16.45
CA LEU A 89 1.56 -20.17 -16.59
C LEU A 89 0.38 -20.58 -17.46
N THR A 90 0.33 -21.85 -17.80
CA THR A 90 -0.83 -22.50 -18.41
C THR A 90 -1.39 -23.58 -17.47
N SER A 91 -2.62 -24.06 -17.69
CA SER A 91 -3.24 -25.06 -16.83
C SER A 91 -2.42 -26.35 -16.78
N SER A 92 -1.86 -26.82 -17.90
CA SER A 92 -0.93 -27.97 -17.95
C SER A 92 0.36 -27.77 -17.12
N THR A 93 1.07 -26.67 -17.29
CA THR A 93 2.32 -26.37 -16.56
C THR A 93 2.07 -26.19 -15.06
N THR A 94 0.92 -25.60 -14.71
CA THR A 94 0.53 -25.35 -13.33
C THR A 94 0.35 -26.64 -12.53
N LYS A 95 -0.12 -27.73 -13.17
CA LYS A 95 -0.26 -29.06 -12.54
C LYS A 95 1.07 -29.62 -12.02
N THR A 96 2.19 -29.17 -12.60
CA THR A 96 3.51 -29.66 -12.21
C THR A 96 4.06 -28.95 -10.97
N LEU A 97 3.47 -27.84 -10.53
CA LEU A 97 3.94 -26.99 -9.42
C LEU A 97 3.55 -27.51 -8.02
N VAL A 98 3.69 -28.82 -7.80
CA VAL A 98 3.21 -29.49 -6.59
C VAL A 98 3.96 -29.10 -5.31
N ARG A 99 5.20 -28.59 -5.42
CA ARG A 99 6.05 -28.16 -4.29
C ARG A 99 6.15 -26.64 -4.14
N LEU A 100 5.38 -25.88 -4.93
CA LEU A 100 5.47 -24.43 -4.93
C LEU A 100 4.97 -23.88 -3.59
N ARG A 101 5.83 -23.12 -2.90
CA ARG A 101 5.57 -22.52 -1.57
C ARG A 101 5.22 -21.04 -1.67
N GLU A 102 5.91 -20.32 -2.56
CA GLU A 102 5.71 -18.89 -2.75
C GLU A 102 5.63 -18.52 -4.24
N MET A 103 4.60 -17.75 -4.58
CA MET A 103 4.45 -17.13 -5.89
C MET A 103 4.28 -15.62 -5.71
N LYS A 104 5.14 -14.83 -6.36
CA LYS A 104 5.09 -13.36 -6.34
C LYS A 104 5.13 -12.80 -7.76
N ILE A 105 4.10 -12.03 -8.12
CA ILE A 105 3.98 -11.40 -9.43
C ILE A 105 3.72 -9.91 -9.22
N SER A 106 4.57 -9.05 -9.81
CA SER A 106 4.53 -7.61 -9.54
C SER A 106 4.80 -6.72 -10.75
N GLY A 107 4.00 -5.69 -10.98
CA GLY A 107 4.29 -4.65 -11.98
C GLY A 107 4.33 -5.13 -13.44
N CYS A 108 3.66 -6.25 -13.76
CA CYS A 108 3.54 -6.81 -15.10
C CYS A 108 2.19 -6.38 -15.71
N ASN A 109 2.21 -5.29 -16.47
CA ASN A 109 0.97 -4.57 -16.83
C ASN A 109 0.08 -5.27 -17.86
N MET A 110 0.61 -6.15 -18.73
CA MET A 110 -0.19 -6.83 -19.77
C MET A 110 -0.80 -8.16 -19.31
N ILE A 111 -0.53 -8.60 -18.08
CA ILE A 111 -1.06 -9.86 -17.57
C ILE A 111 -2.57 -9.70 -17.36
N THR A 112 -3.38 -10.47 -18.08
CA THR A 112 -4.85 -10.51 -17.91
C THR A 112 -5.27 -11.67 -17.02
N GLU A 113 -4.52 -12.76 -17.03
CA GLU A 113 -4.70 -13.92 -16.15
C GLU A 113 -3.35 -14.51 -15.75
N ILE A 114 -3.25 -15.10 -14.55
CA ILE A 114 -1.99 -15.71 -14.10
C ILE A 114 -1.79 -17.07 -14.77
N VAL A 115 -2.86 -17.87 -14.79
CA VAL A 115 -2.92 -19.21 -15.40
C VAL A 115 -3.87 -19.14 -16.59
N ALA A 116 -3.33 -19.31 -17.79
CA ALA A 116 -4.12 -19.45 -19.01
C ALA A 116 -4.61 -20.89 -19.17
N ASP A 117 -5.81 -21.06 -19.71
CA ASP A 117 -6.32 -22.39 -20.05
C ASP A 117 -5.73 -22.86 -21.38
N ASP A 118 -5.13 -24.04 -21.43
CA ASP A 118 -4.69 -24.69 -22.67
C ASP A 118 -5.55 -25.91 -23.00
N ASP A 119 -5.78 -26.13 -24.30
CA ASP A 119 -6.66 -27.19 -24.84
C ASP A 119 -6.20 -28.63 -24.45
N ASP A 120 -5.02 -28.78 -23.87
CA ASP A 120 -4.42 -30.04 -23.42
C ASP A 120 -4.87 -30.47 -22.02
N ALA A 121 -5.48 -29.57 -21.23
CA ALA A 121 -6.01 -29.93 -19.92
C ALA A 121 -7.37 -30.64 -20.08
N ALA A 122 -7.47 -31.87 -19.58
CA ALA A 122 -8.75 -32.57 -19.49
C ALA A 122 -9.77 -31.68 -18.75
N LYS A 123 -10.86 -31.33 -19.45
CA LYS A 123 -12.01 -30.63 -18.87
C LYS A 123 -12.46 -31.46 -17.67
N ASP A 124 -12.51 -30.84 -16.49
CA ASP A 124 -12.85 -31.43 -15.17
C ASP A 124 -11.67 -31.83 -14.25
N GLU A 125 -10.41 -31.61 -14.62
CA GLU A 125 -9.29 -31.87 -13.70
C GLU A 125 -9.04 -30.73 -12.67
N ILE A 126 -8.78 -31.14 -11.42
CA ILE A 126 -8.52 -30.24 -10.28
C ILE A 126 -7.01 -29.93 -10.20
N ILE A 127 -6.65 -28.66 -10.19
CA ILE A 127 -5.28 -28.18 -9.98
C ILE A 127 -5.05 -27.96 -8.49
N VAL A 128 -4.07 -28.65 -7.91
CA VAL A 128 -3.79 -28.60 -6.46
C VAL A 128 -2.40 -28.04 -6.19
N PHE A 129 -2.35 -26.95 -5.41
CA PHE A 129 -1.10 -26.37 -4.89
C PHE A 129 -0.86 -26.85 -3.46
N ASN A 130 -0.23 -28.02 -3.30
CA ASN A 130 -0.12 -28.70 -2.00
C ASN A 130 0.67 -27.92 -0.95
N GLU A 131 1.79 -27.29 -1.33
CA GLU A 131 2.69 -26.63 -0.37
C GLU A 131 2.62 -25.10 -0.41
N MET A 132 1.71 -24.50 -1.21
CA MET A 132 1.72 -23.05 -1.40
C MET A 132 1.25 -22.34 -0.14
N LYS A 133 2.15 -21.61 0.51
CA LYS A 133 1.89 -20.82 1.72
C LYS A 133 1.55 -19.37 1.42
N LYS A 134 2.15 -18.80 0.38
CA LYS A 134 2.03 -17.38 0.07
C LYS A 134 1.86 -17.12 -1.42
N LEU A 135 0.82 -16.37 -1.76
CA LEU A 135 0.57 -15.84 -3.10
C LEU A 135 0.53 -14.32 -3.02
N THR A 136 1.32 -13.63 -3.85
CA THR A 136 1.38 -12.16 -3.90
C THR A 136 1.18 -11.68 -5.32
N LEU A 137 0.11 -10.94 -5.54
CA LEU A 137 -0.24 -10.28 -6.79
C LEU A 137 -0.25 -8.77 -6.51
N SER A 138 0.63 -8.02 -7.19
CA SER A 138 0.78 -6.59 -6.88
C SER A 138 0.97 -5.73 -8.13
N TYR A 139 0.30 -4.59 -8.20
CA TYR A 139 0.45 -3.63 -9.31
C TYR A 139 0.18 -4.26 -10.69
N LEU A 140 -0.83 -5.13 -10.78
CA LEU A 140 -1.22 -5.83 -12.02
C LEU A 140 -2.48 -5.21 -12.60
N LYS A 141 -2.31 -4.13 -13.39
CA LYS A 141 -3.41 -3.28 -13.83
C LYS A 141 -4.41 -3.97 -14.75
N SER A 142 -3.98 -4.85 -15.65
CA SER A 142 -4.87 -5.56 -16.58
C SER A 142 -5.39 -6.90 -16.05
N LEU A 143 -4.98 -7.31 -14.85
CA LEU A 143 -5.35 -8.62 -14.30
C LEU A 143 -6.85 -8.65 -14.02
N THR A 144 -7.57 -9.56 -14.67
CA THR A 144 -9.02 -9.75 -14.48
C THR A 144 -9.35 -10.92 -13.54
N SER A 145 -8.52 -11.95 -13.52
CA SER A 145 -8.65 -13.12 -12.64
C SER A 145 -7.33 -13.88 -12.51
N PHE A 146 -7.22 -14.79 -11.54
CA PHE A 146 -6.10 -15.71 -11.45
C PHE A 146 -6.13 -16.73 -12.61
N CYS A 147 -7.32 -17.21 -12.96
CA CYS A 147 -7.59 -18.06 -14.12
C CYS A 147 -8.96 -17.66 -14.71
N SER A 148 -9.07 -17.51 -16.03
CA SER A 148 -10.35 -17.19 -16.68
C SER A 148 -11.17 -18.45 -17.07
N GLY A 149 -10.50 -19.60 -17.17
CA GLY A 149 -11.10 -20.91 -17.46
C GLY A 149 -11.90 -21.49 -16.28
N SER A 150 -12.55 -22.63 -16.52
CA SER A 150 -13.37 -23.33 -15.52
C SER A 150 -12.58 -24.33 -14.65
N CYS A 151 -11.25 -24.22 -14.60
CA CYS A 151 -10.40 -25.09 -13.80
C CYS A 151 -10.72 -24.96 -12.30
N ALA A 152 -10.88 -26.10 -11.62
CA ALA A 152 -11.00 -26.15 -10.18
C ALA A 152 -9.62 -26.01 -9.52
N PHE A 153 -9.48 -25.15 -8.52
CA PHE A 153 -8.23 -24.97 -7.77
C PHE A 153 -8.37 -25.29 -6.29
N ARG A 154 -7.38 -26.02 -5.74
CA ARG A 154 -7.27 -26.29 -4.31
C ARG A 154 -5.94 -25.80 -3.76
N PHE A 155 -6.01 -25.06 -2.66
CA PHE A 155 -4.89 -24.46 -1.95
C PHE A 155 -4.90 -24.90 -0.47
N PRO A 156 -4.58 -26.18 -0.18
CA PRO A 156 -4.69 -26.74 1.18
C PRO A 156 -3.78 -26.09 2.23
N SER A 157 -2.69 -25.41 1.82
CA SER A 157 -1.71 -24.81 2.73
C SER A 157 -1.55 -23.29 2.58
N LEU A 158 -2.44 -22.62 1.84
CA LEU A 158 -2.31 -21.18 1.58
C LEU A 158 -2.70 -20.39 2.81
N GLU A 159 -1.70 -19.81 3.48
CA GLU A 159 -1.86 -19.02 4.69
C GLU A 159 -2.10 -17.53 4.38
N ILE A 160 -1.41 -17.01 3.35
CA ILE A 160 -1.40 -15.58 3.01
C ILE A 160 -1.64 -15.38 1.51
N LEU A 161 -2.69 -14.62 1.19
CA LEU A 161 -2.89 -14.04 -0.13
C LEU A 161 -2.74 -12.52 -0.04
N VAL A 162 -1.91 -11.93 -0.90
CA VAL A 162 -1.78 -10.48 -1.05
C VAL A 162 -2.26 -10.10 -2.45
N VAL A 163 -3.26 -9.23 -2.54
CA VAL A 163 -3.75 -8.64 -3.79
C VAL A 163 -3.71 -7.13 -3.63
N ASP A 164 -2.64 -6.51 -4.13
CA ASP A 164 -2.38 -5.07 -4.00
C ASP A 164 -2.45 -4.39 -5.36
N ASP A 165 -3.22 -3.33 -5.49
CA ASP A 165 -3.27 -2.50 -6.71
C ASP A 165 -3.64 -3.26 -8.01
N CYS A 166 -4.46 -4.32 -7.90
CA CYS A 166 -4.99 -5.13 -9.02
C CYS A 166 -6.43 -4.74 -9.38
N HIS A 167 -6.63 -3.53 -9.88
CA HIS A 167 -7.95 -2.88 -10.00
C HIS A 167 -9.01 -3.61 -10.83
N ASN A 168 -8.60 -4.35 -11.86
CA ASN A 168 -9.52 -5.03 -12.76
C ASN A 168 -9.89 -6.46 -12.31
N MET A 169 -9.30 -6.94 -11.21
CA MET A 169 -9.51 -8.30 -10.74
C MET A 169 -10.85 -8.39 -10.01
N LYS A 170 -11.85 -8.99 -10.66
CA LYS A 170 -13.22 -9.10 -10.12
C LYS A 170 -13.46 -10.41 -9.38
N ILE A 171 -12.78 -11.46 -9.79
CA ILE A 171 -12.87 -12.81 -9.23
C ILE A 171 -11.48 -13.42 -9.23
N PHE A 172 -11.27 -14.44 -8.40
CA PHE A 172 -10.07 -15.27 -8.45
C PHE A 172 -10.14 -16.30 -9.58
N SER A 173 -11.20 -17.12 -9.63
CA SER A 173 -11.41 -18.14 -10.68
C SER A 173 -12.91 -18.36 -10.91
N ARG A 174 -13.29 -18.86 -12.08
CA ARG A 174 -14.67 -19.31 -12.35
C ARG A 174 -14.94 -20.75 -11.89
N GLY A 175 -13.91 -21.59 -11.83
CA GLY A 175 -14.02 -22.97 -11.36
C GLY A 175 -14.13 -23.07 -9.84
N GLU A 176 -14.32 -24.29 -9.33
CA GLU A 176 -14.43 -24.57 -7.91
C GLU A 176 -13.14 -24.16 -7.16
N LEU A 177 -13.26 -23.48 -6.02
CA LEU A 177 -12.15 -22.98 -5.23
C LEU A 177 -12.19 -23.52 -3.80
N SER A 178 -11.06 -24.03 -3.31
CA SER A 178 -10.91 -24.50 -1.92
C SER A 178 -9.64 -23.94 -1.29
N THR A 179 -9.78 -23.23 -0.17
CA THR A 179 -8.69 -22.54 0.56
C THR A 179 -8.86 -22.72 2.08
N PRO A 180 -8.79 -23.97 2.60
CA PRO A 180 -9.27 -24.31 3.94
C PRO A 180 -8.50 -23.67 5.10
N VAL A 181 -7.24 -23.25 4.89
CA VAL A 181 -6.39 -22.66 5.93
C VAL A 181 -6.09 -21.17 5.69
N LEU A 182 -6.74 -20.56 4.69
CA LEU A 182 -6.50 -19.16 4.36
C LEU A 182 -7.05 -18.29 5.48
N LEU A 183 -6.13 -17.66 6.21
CA LEU A 183 -6.45 -16.85 7.38
C LEU A 183 -6.93 -15.45 6.97
N ARG A 184 -6.34 -14.88 5.90
CA ARG A 184 -6.62 -13.50 5.46
C ARG A 184 -6.19 -13.21 4.02
N VAL A 185 -6.90 -12.29 3.35
CA VAL A 185 -6.48 -11.68 2.08
C VAL A 185 -6.05 -10.24 2.34
N GLN A 186 -4.75 -9.94 2.22
CA GLN A 186 -4.17 -8.61 2.38
C GLN A 186 -4.36 -7.78 1.10
N LEU A 187 -4.79 -6.53 1.26
CA LEU A 187 -5.14 -5.65 0.15
C LEU A 187 -4.04 -4.67 -0.25
N LYS A 188 -3.02 -4.58 0.59
CA LYS A 188 -1.84 -3.76 0.36
C LYS A 188 -0.61 -4.52 0.80
N THR A 189 0.46 -4.39 0.05
CA THR A 189 1.74 -5.04 0.33
C THR A 189 2.40 -4.53 1.61
N TRP A 190 2.01 -3.35 2.09
CA TRP A 190 2.61 -2.64 3.22
C TRP A 190 1.66 -2.48 4.43
N ASP A 191 0.42 -2.96 4.33
CA ASP A 191 -0.59 -2.85 5.39
C ASP A 191 -1.20 -4.24 5.66
N LYS A 192 -0.66 -4.94 6.67
CA LYS A 192 -1.09 -6.29 7.10
C LYS A 192 -2.51 -6.31 7.70
N GLU A 193 -3.09 -5.14 8.02
CA GLU A 193 -4.39 -4.96 8.70
C GLU A 193 -5.55 -4.64 7.76
N GLN A 194 -5.28 -4.07 6.58
CA GLN A 194 -6.25 -4.06 5.47
C GLN A 194 -6.35 -5.45 4.87
N SER A 195 -6.95 -6.35 5.65
CA SER A 195 -7.21 -7.71 5.24
C SER A 195 -8.70 -8.02 5.29
N ALA A 196 -9.17 -8.80 4.33
CA ALA A 196 -10.55 -9.24 4.25
C ALA A 196 -10.58 -10.75 4.08
N TRP A 197 -11.54 -11.41 4.73
CA TRP A 197 -11.82 -12.81 4.47
C TRP A 197 -13.27 -13.11 4.81
N LYS A 198 -13.97 -13.76 3.88
CA LYS A 198 -15.35 -14.19 4.09
C LYS A 198 -15.62 -15.45 3.26
N ASP A 199 -15.45 -16.61 3.91
CA ASP A 199 -15.83 -17.98 3.51
C ASP A 199 -15.31 -18.48 2.14
N ASP A 200 -15.40 -17.66 1.10
CA ASP A 200 -14.98 -17.87 -0.28
C ASP A 200 -14.13 -16.71 -0.80
N LEU A 201 -13.14 -17.05 -1.62
CA LEU A 201 -12.13 -16.13 -2.13
C LEU A 201 -12.70 -15.17 -3.19
N ASN A 202 -13.59 -15.63 -4.07
CA ASN A 202 -14.24 -14.77 -5.06
C ASN A 202 -15.10 -13.71 -4.37
N THR A 203 -15.89 -14.14 -3.39
CA THR A 203 -16.74 -13.26 -2.57
C THR A 203 -15.92 -12.22 -1.82
N THR A 204 -14.79 -12.64 -1.23
CA THR A 204 -13.87 -11.73 -0.53
C THR A 204 -13.32 -10.65 -1.47
N ILE A 205 -12.83 -11.03 -2.66
CA ILE A 205 -12.31 -10.07 -3.65
C ILE A 205 -13.40 -9.09 -4.12
N GLN A 206 -14.60 -9.58 -4.40
CA GLN A 206 -15.73 -8.73 -4.78
C GLN A 206 -16.10 -7.74 -3.67
N GLN A 207 -16.23 -8.20 -2.43
CA GLN A 207 -16.58 -7.34 -1.30
C GLN A 207 -15.53 -6.27 -1.01
N VAL A 208 -14.26 -6.60 -1.20
CA VAL A 208 -13.17 -5.63 -1.07
C VAL A 208 -13.30 -4.53 -2.11
N ASN A 209 -13.54 -4.91 -3.37
CA ASN A 209 -13.75 -3.94 -4.44
C ASN A 209 -15.00 -3.09 -4.15
N LEU A 210 -16.09 -3.72 -3.69
CA LEU A 210 -17.31 -3.02 -3.25
C LEU A 210 -17.09 -2.13 -2.02
N LYS A 211 -16.23 -2.51 -1.07
CA LYS A 211 -15.86 -1.68 0.10
C LYS A 211 -15.01 -0.49 -0.32
N LYS A 212 -14.07 -0.68 -1.25
CA LYS A 212 -13.26 0.40 -1.85
C LYS A 212 -14.15 1.36 -2.62
N GLU A 213 -15.07 0.85 -3.44
CA GLU A 213 -16.07 1.62 -4.16
C GLU A 213 -17.03 2.33 -3.20
N SER A 214 -17.55 1.67 -2.17
CA SER A 214 -18.47 2.29 -1.19
C SER A 214 -17.79 3.28 -0.26
N PHE A 215 -16.50 3.12 0.05
CA PHE A 215 -15.71 4.13 0.76
C PHE A 215 -15.53 5.38 -0.12
N LEU A 216 -15.17 5.19 -1.39
CA LEU A 216 -15.13 6.28 -2.37
C LEU A 216 -16.52 6.90 -2.55
N LYS A 217 -17.58 6.10 -2.52
CA LYS A 217 -18.98 6.53 -2.63
C LYS A 217 -19.44 7.36 -1.44
N LYS A 218 -19.18 6.92 -0.20
CA LYS A 218 -19.51 7.68 1.02
C LYS A 218 -18.79 9.04 1.04
N ARG A 219 -17.54 9.08 0.56
CA ARG A 219 -16.81 10.35 0.39
C ARG A 219 -17.46 11.24 -0.66
N ARG A 220 -17.91 10.70 -1.80
CA ARG A 220 -18.65 11.44 -2.83
C ARG A 220 -20.00 11.96 -2.29
N GLU A 221 -20.80 11.11 -1.66
CA GLU A 221 -22.12 11.44 -1.08
C GLU A 221 -22.02 12.50 0.04
N GLY A 222 -20.95 12.47 0.85
CA GLY A 222 -20.66 13.48 1.86
C GLY A 222 -20.47 14.88 1.25
N LEU A 223 -19.63 15.00 0.21
CA LEU A 223 -19.44 16.25 -0.51
C LEU A 223 -20.71 16.69 -1.28
N GLN A 224 -21.47 15.74 -1.85
CA GLN A 224 -22.67 16.04 -2.66
C GLN A 224 -23.88 16.45 -1.80
N SER A 225 -24.10 15.80 -0.65
CA SER A 225 -25.27 16.03 0.22
C SER A 225 -25.34 17.43 0.86
N GLN A 226 -24.22 18.16 0.92
CA GLN A 226 -24.18 19.54 1.45
C GLN A 226 -24.25 20.62 0.36
N LEU A 227 -24.14 20.25 -0.91
CA LEU A 227 -24.19 21.13 -2.07
C LEU A 227 -25.58 21.21 -2.73
N PHE A 228 -26.44 20.23 -2.47
CA PHE A 228 -27.81 20.20 -2.99
C PHE A 228 -28.82 20.51 -1.88
N LEU A 229 -29.77 21.40 -2.17
CA LEU A 229 -31.04 21.46 -1.45
C LEU A 229 -31.74 20.09 -1.56
N PRO A 230 -32.46 19.62 -0.53
CA PRO A 230 -33.07 18.29 -0.55
C PRO A 230 -34.10 18.20 -1.68
N SER A 231 -33.72 17.59 -2.81
CA SER A 231 -34.65 17.21 -3.86
C SER A 231 -35.23 15.84 -3.54
N ALA A 232 -36.55 15.72 -3.72
CA ALA A 232 -37.33 14.51 -3.47
C ALA A 232 -36.70 13.26 -4.13
N PRO A 233 -36.87 12.06 -3.53
CA PRO A 233 -36.35 10.83 -4.09
C PRO A 233 -36.96 10.59 -5.48
N VAL A 234 -36.11 10.60 -6.51
CA VAL A 234 -36.52 10.23 -7.87
C VAL A 234 -36.78 8.72 -7.85
N SER A 235 -38.05 8.36 -7.95
CA SER A 235 -38.49 6.99 -8.17
C SER A 235 -37.77 6.39 -9.38
N SER A 236 -37.26 5.17 -9.24
CA SER A 236 -36.77 4.34 -10.34
C SER A 236 -37.70 4.47 -11.55
N LEU A 237 -37.20 5.06 -12.64
CA LEU A 237 -37.97 5.23 -13.88
C LEU A 237 -38.46 3.87 -14.36
N ASN A 238 -39.77 3.76 -14.59
CA ASN A 238 -40.41 2.53 -15.06
C ASN A 238 -39.89 2.18 -16.47
N LEU A 239 -39.76 0.88 -16.81
CA LEU A 239 -39.12 0.39 -18.04
C LEU A 239 -39.74 0.99 -19.32
N GLN A 240 -41.06 1.23 -19.28
CA GLN A 240 -41.84 1.79 -20.38
C GLN A 240 -41.56 3.27 -20.62
N THR A 241 -41.26 4.01 -19.55
CA THR A 241 -40.88 5.43 -19.57
C THR A 241 -39.46 5.62 -20.11
N LYS A 242 -38.57 4.64 -19.87
CA LYS A 242 -37.18 4.63 -20.36
C LYS A 242 -37.09 4.49 -21.90
N LEU A 243 -38.00 3.72 -22.50
CA LEU A 243 -38.02 3.44 -23.95
C LEU A 243 -38.50 4.63 -24.82
N GLU A 244 -39.34 5.52 -24.28
CA GLU A 244 -39.83 6.70 -25.01
C GLU A 244 -39.06 7.99 -24.70
N ILE A 245 -38.66 8.17 -23.43
CA ILE A 245 -38.02 9.43 -22.99
C ILE A 245 -36.54 9.49 -23.40
N PHE A 246 -35.81 8.37 -23.34
CA PHE A 246 -34.37 8.39 -23.62
C PHE A 246 -34.03 8.83 -25.06
N PRO A 247 -34.67 8.29 -26.13
CA PRO A 247 -34.43 8.78 -27.49
C PRO A 247 -34.82 10.25 -27.69
N ALA A 248 -35.88 10.71 -27.02
CA ALA A 248 -36.32 12.12 -27.07
C ALA A 248 -35.30 13.05 -26.40
N MET A 249 -34.74 12.65 -25.26
CA MET A 249 -33.66 13.38 -24.59
C MET A 249 -32.41 13.45 -25.46
N VAL A 250 -32.00 12.35 -26.10
CA VAL A 250 -30.88 12.35 -27.05
C VAL A 250 -31.14 13.34 -28.19
N ALA A 251 -32.34 13.33 -28.79
CA ALA A 251 -32.70 14.27 -29.85
C ALA A 251 -32.69 15.73 -29.36
N ALA A 252 -33.11 15.99 -28.12
CA ALA A 252 -33.10 17.33 -27.52
C ALA A 252 -31.67 17.86 -27.30
N ILE A 253 -30.71 17.02 -26.91
CA ILE A 253 -29.28 17.39 -26.81
C ILE A 253 -28.70 17.82 -28.16
N TRP A 254 -29.15 17.20 -29.25
CA TRP A 254 -28.72 17.54 -30.62
C TRP A 254 -29.55 18.65 -31.27
N SER A 255 -30.60 19.14 -30.61
CA SER A 255 -31.40 20.26 -31.12
C SER A 255 -30.61 21.58 -31.07
N ASP A 256 -31.12 22.62 -31.73
CA ASP A 256 -30.60 23.99 -31.63
C ASP A 256 -31.32 24.84 -30.56
N ASP A 257 -32.28 24.26 -29.84
CA ASP A 257 -33.05 24.96 -28.80
C ASP A 257 -32.32 24.89 -27.46
N ASN A 258 -31.81 26.03 -26.99
CA ASN A 258 -31.10 26.17 -25.72
C ASN A 258 -31.90 25.65 -24.50
N SER A 259 -33.23 25.73 -24.51
CA SER A 259 -34.08 25.27 -23.40
C SER A 259 -34.20 23.75 -23.40
N LEU A 260 -34.40 23.15 -24.58
CA LEU A 260 -34.44 21.69 -24.75
C LEU A 260 -33.09 21.05 -24.44
N GLN A 261 -31.99 21.67 -24.89
CA GLN A 261 -30.64 21.23 -24.55
C GLN A 261 -30.41 21.21 -23.03
N LEU A 262 -30.79 22.30 -22.34
CA LEU A 262 -30.61 22.42 -20.90
C LEU A 262 -31.46 21.41 -20.12
N GLU A 263 -32.73 21.26 -20.48
CA GLU A 263 -33.64 20.31 -19.82
C GLU A 263 -33.15 18.86 -20.01
N ALA A 264 -32.73 18.52 -21.23
CA ALA A 264 -32.24 17.19 -21.53
C ALA A 264 -30.95 16.86 -20.77
N ILE A 265 -30.00 17.81 -20.66
CA ILE A 265 -28.74 17.53 -19.95
C ILE A 265 -28.92 17.46 -18.44
N ASP A 266 -29.81 18.27 -17.85
CA ASP A 266 -30.19 18.16 -16.44
C ASP A 266 -30.80 16.77 -16.15
N GLN A 267 -31.67 16.28 -17.05
CA GLN A 267 -32.22 14.93 -16.94
C GLN A 267 -31.14 13.84 -17.09
N PHE A 268 -30.18 13.98 -18.02
CA PHE A 268 -29.05 13.05 -18.13
C PHE A 268 -28.15 13.09 -16.89
N SER A 269 -27.87 14.26 -16.35
CA SER A 269 -27.08 14.45 -15.12
C SER A 269 -27.74 13.71 -13.94
N LYS A 270 -29.06 13.86 -13.78
CA LYS A 270 -29.85 13.12 -12.79
C LYS A 270 -29.85 11.60 -13.03
N LEU A 271 -30.00 11.17 -14.29
CA LEU A 271 -29.93 9.75 -14.64
C LEU A 271 -28.57 9.15 -14.26
N LEU A 272 -27.48 9.85 -14.56
CA LEU A 272 -26.11 9.41 -14.27
C LEU A 272 -25.80 9.43 -12.77
N SER A 273 -26.45 10.31 -11.99
CA SER A 273 -26.28 10.39 -10.54
C SER A 273 -26.85 9.19 -9.76
N ALA A 274 -27.76 8.40 -10.36
CA ALA A 274 -28.34 7.20 -9.75
C ALA A 274 -27.42 5.96 -9.78
N GLU A 275 -26.18 6.12 -10.27
CA GLU A 275 -25.03 5.20 -10.23
C GLU A 275 -25.35 3.70 -10.35
N THR A 276 -25.90 3.28 -11.50
CA THR A 276 -25.75 1.89 -11.95
C THR A 276 -24.89 1.88 -13.22
N SER A 277 -23.77 1.13 -13.22
CA SER A 277 -22.85 1.05 -14.37
C SER A 277 -23.55 0.86 -15.75
N PRO A 278 -24.65 0.09 -15.86
CA PRO A 278 -25.41 -0.03 -17.11
C PRO A 278 -25.97 1.30 -17.65
N GLN A 279 -26.32 2.27 -16.81
CA GLN A 279 -26.86 3.57 -17.25
C GLN A 279 -25.78 4.48 -17.85
N ILE A 280 -24.55 4.42 -17.32
CA ILE A 280 -23.42 5.18 -17.85
C ILE A 280 -23.04 4.64 -19.23
N GLU A 281 -23.00 3.31 -19.39
CA GLU A 281 -22.72 2.68 -20.68
C GLU A 281 -23.79 3.02 -21.74
N GLU A 282 -25.07 3.03 -21.36
CA GLU A 282 -26.18 3.41 -22.25
C GLU A 282 -26.05 4.86 -22.75
N VAL A 283 -25.68 5.78 -21.85
CA VAL A 283 -25.40 7.18 -22.22
C VAL A 283 -24.22 7.30 -23.17
N ILE A 284 -23.12 6.58 -22.91
CA ILE A 284 -21.95 6.59 -23.80
C ILE A 284 -22.30 6.02 -25.19
N GLN A 285 -23.00 4.89 -25.23
CA GLN A 285 -23.41 4.22 -26.48
C GLN A 285 -24.36 5.08 -27.32
N SER A 286 -25.10 6.01 -26.70
CA SER A 286 -25.96 6.96 -27.41
C SER A 286 -25.19 8.04 -28.20
N GLY A 287 -23.87 8.17 -27.97
CA GLY A 287 -23.01 9.11 -28.70
C GLY A 287 -23.11 10.57 -28.27
N ILE A 288 -23.75 10.88 -27.15
CA ILE A 288 -23.98 12.27 -26.71
C ILE A 288 -22.80 12.92 -25.95
N VAL A 289 -21.80 12.13 -25.52
CA VAL A 289 -20.62 12.64 -24.79
C VAL A 289 -19.88 13.76 -25.54
N PRO A 290 -19.56 13.64 -26.85
CA PRO A 290 -18.96 14.77 -27.58
C PRO A 290 -19.80 16.04 -27.52
N ARG A 291 -21.14 15.92 -27.53
CA ARG A 291 -22.03 17.09 -27.42
C ARG A 291 -21.99 17.72 -26.04
N PHE A 292 -21.81 16.93 -24.97
CA PHE A 292 -21.55 17.48 -23.63
C PHE A 292 -20.24 18.26 -23.59
N VAL A 293 -19.20 17.78 -24.27
CA VAL A 293 -17.93 18.51 -24.38
C VAL A 293 -18.10 19.83 -25.14
N GLU A 294 -18.88 19.85 -26.23
CA GLU A 294 -19.22 21.09 -26.95
C GLU A 294 -19.98 22.08 -26.05
N PHE A 295 -20.88 21.60 -25.19
CA PHE A 295 -21.60 22.44 -24.24
C PHE A 295 -20.70 23.09 -23.20
N LEU A 296 -19.58 22.47 -22.81
CA LEU A 296 -18.57 23.11 -21.95
C LEU A 296 -18.01 24.40 -22.57
N MET A 297 -18.02 24.52 -23.90
CA MET A 297 -17.47 25.68 -24.62
C MET A 297 -18.47 26.85 -24.75
N ARG A 298 -19.72 26.67 -24.32
CA ARG A 298 -20.78 27.70 -24.39
C ARG A 298 -20.65 28.74 -23.26
N GLU A 299 -19.64 29.61 -23.37
CA GLU A 299 -19.38 30.70 -22.41
C GLU A 299 -20.57 31.67 -22.28
N ASP A 300 -21.43 31.76 -23.30
CA ASP A 300 -22.68 32.52 -23.29
C ASP A 300 -23.76 31.90 -22.41
N TYR A 301 -23.62 30.64 -22.00
CA TYR A 301 -24.63 29.89 -21.27
C TYR A 301 -24.07 29.09 -20.07
N PRO A 302 -23.69 29.77 -18.96
CA PRO A 302 -23.04 29.13 -17.81
C PRO A 302 -23.82 27.99 -17.17
N ARG A 303 -25.15 28.07 -17.19
CA ARG A 303 -26.01 27.00 -16.65
C ARG A 303 -25.88 25.70 -17.47
N LEU A 304 -25.74 25.81 -18.79
CA LEU A 304 -25.50 24.66 -19.66
C LEU A 304 -24.10 24.08 -19.43
N GLN A 305 -23.08 24.95 -19.26
CA GLN A 305 -21.72 24.51 -18.90
C GLN A 305 -21.70 23.75 -17.57
N TYR A 306 -22.43 24.25 -16.56
CA TYR A 306 -22.55 23.61 -15.24
C TYR A 306 -23.10 22.19 -15.36
N GLU A 307 -24.25 22.01 -16.04
CA GLU A 307 -24.86 20.68 -16.21
C GLU A 307 -23.98 19.75 -17.06
N ALA A 308 -23.33 20.29 -18.09
CA ALA A 308 -22.41 19.52 -18.92
C ALA A 308 -21.18 19.02 -18.14
N ALA A 309 -20.58 19.88 -17.32
CA ALA A 309 -19.48 19.49 -16.44
C ALA A 309 -19.92 18.44 -15.41
N GLY A 310 -21.10 18.61 -14.82
CA GLY A 310 -21.69 17.63 -13.90
C GLY A 310 -21.96 16.27 -14.55
N ALA A 311 -22.54 16.26 -15.75
CA ALA A 311 -22.78 15.04 -16.51
C ALA A 311 -21.46 14.31 -16.85
N LEU A 312 -20.45 15.03 -17.37
CA LEU A 312 -19.14 14.46 -17.67
C LEU A 312 -18.41 13.96 -16.42
N SER A 313 -18.57 14.66 -15.29
CA SER A 313 -18.04 14.23 -14.00
C SER A 313 -18.64 12.88 -13.56
N ASN A 314 -19.95 12.70 -13.71
CA ASN A 314 -20.62 11.44 -13.39
C ASN A 314 -20.25 10.32 -14.39
N VAL A 315 -19.97 10.63 -15.65
CA VAL A 315 -19.41 9.64 -16.59
C VAL A 315 -18.00 9.21 -16.14
N ALA A 316 -17.15 10.17 -15.75
CA ALA A 316 -15.79 9.91 -15.28
C ALA A 316 -15.72 9.25 -13.88
N SER A 317 -16.83 9.20 -13.13
CA SER A 317 -16.88 8.53 -11.81
C SER A 317 -17.09 7.01 -11.91
N GLY A 318 -17.39 6.50 -13.11
CA GLY A 318 -17.61 5.10 -13.46
C GLY A 318 -16.34 4.26 -13.51
N ASN A 319 -16.24 3.34 -14.46
CA ASN A 319 -15.04 2.52 -14.66
C ASN A 319 -14.01 3.25 -15.55
N SER A 320 -12.79 2.70 -15.65
CA SER A 320 -11.70 3.35 -16.40
C SER A 320 -11.97 3.54 -17.89
N GLU A 321 -12.80 2.69 -18.52
CA GLU A 321 -13.23 2.89 -19.90
C GLU A 321 -14.19 4.08 -20.03
N ASN A 322 -15.08 4.30 -19.05
CA ASN A 322 -15.93 5.49 -19.02
C ASN A 322 -15.10 6.77 -18.91
N THR A 323 -14.11 6.79 -18.01
CA THR A 323 -13.17 7.91 -17.85
C THR A 323 -12.38 8.16 -19.13
N LYS A 324 -11.93 7.09 -19.79
CA LYS A 324 -11.22 7.17 -21.06
C LYS A 324 -12.06 7.81 -22.16
N VAL A 325 -13.36 7.54 -22.23
CA VAL A 325 -14.26 8.20 -23.18
C VAL A 325 -14.29 9.71 -22.97
N VAL A 326 -14.35 10.19 -21.72
CA VAL A 326 -14.31 11.63 -21.41
C VAL A 326 -12.98 12.27 -21.84
N ILE A 327 -11.87 11.56 -21.63
CA ILE A 327 -10.53 11.98 -22.04
C ILE A 327 -10.41 12.03 -23.57
N ASP A 328 -10.79 10.96 -24.26
CA ASP A 328 -10.61 10.80 -25.71
C ASP A 328 -11.44 11.83 -26.51
N HIS A 329 -12.53 12.36 -25.93
CA HIS A 329 -13.33 13.45 -26.50
C HIS A 329 -12.78 14.86 -26.18
N GLY A 330 -11.64 14.98 -25.51
CA GLY A 330 -10.96 16.26 -25.30
C GLY A 330 -11.57 17.13 -24.18
N ALA A 331 -12.25 16.53 -23.20
CA ALA A 331 -12.87 17.30 -22.12
C ALA A 331 -11.84 17.96 -21.18
N VAL A 332 -10.70 17.31 -20.92
CA VAL A 332 -9.74 17.74 -19.88
C VAL A 332 -9.20 19.16 -20.10
N PRO A 333 -8.68 19.57 -21.27
CA PRO A 333 -8.19 20.92 -21.47
C PRO A 333 -9.29 21.99 -21.32
N ILE A 334 -10.53 21.66 -21.71
CA ILE A 334 -11.67 22.56 -21.59
C ILE A 334 -12.05 22.71 -20.11
N LEU A 335 -12.10 21.61 -19.35
CA LEU A 335 -12.34 21.64 -17.91
C LEU A 335 -11.28 22.46 -17.17
N VAL A 336 -10.00 22.35 -17.56
CA VAL A 336 -8.94 23.23 -17.01
C VAL A 336 -9.20 24.70 -17.32
N LYS A 337 -9.58 25.03 -18.56
CA LYS A 337 -9.96 26.41 -18.93
C LYS A 337 -11.15 26.92 -18.10
N LEU A 338 -12.12 26.06 -17.79
CA LEU A 338 -13.29 26.42 -16.98
C LEU A 338 -12.96 26.76 -15.53
N LEU A 339 -11.77 26.40 -15.02
CA LEU A 339 -11.30 26.86 -13.71
C LEU A 339 -11.09 28.39 -13.65
N ALA A 340 -11.07 29.08 -14.80
CA ALA A 340 -11.05 30.54 -14.88
C ALA A 340 -12.43 31.16 -15.17
N SER A 341 -13.51 30.37 -15.15
CA SER A 341 -14.87 30.86 -15.41
C SER A 341 -15.31 31.92 -14.39
N SER A 342 -16.06 32.92 -14.84
CA SER A 342 -16.68 33.91 -13.95
C SER A 342 -17.79 33.31 -13.08
N SER A 343 -18.31 32.13 -13.42
CA SER A 343 -19.32 31.42 -12.64
C SER A 343 -18.69 30.48 -11.62
N ASP A 344 -18.95 30.73 -10.34
CA ASP A 344 -18.47 29.89 -9.23
C ASP A 344 -18.90 28.43 -9.40
N ASP A 345 -20.16 28.20 -9.76
CA ASP A 345 -20.74 26.87 -9.89
C ASP A 345 -20.06 26.07 -11.02
N VAL A 346 -19.73 26.76 -12.12
CA VAL A 346 -19.00 26.15 -13.26
C VAL A 346 -17.58 25.79 -12.86
N ARG A 347 -16.88 26.67 -12.12
CA ARG A 347 -15.55 26.36 -11.60
C ARG A 347 -15.60 25.14 -10.67
N GLU A 348 -16.58 25.08 -9.78
CA GLU A 348 -16.74 23.98 -8.83
C GLU A 348 -16.98 22.64 -9.54
N GLN A 349 -17.87 22.59 -10.53
CA GLN A 349 -18.09 21.38 -11.33
C GLN A 349 -16.86 20.99 -12.16
N ALA A 350 -16.13 21.95 -12.69
CA ALA A 350 -14.89 21.68 -13.41
C ALA A 350 -13.84 21.06 -12.50
N VAL A 351 -13.68 21.56 -11.26
CA VAL A 351 -12.81 20.93 -10.25
C VAL A 351 -13.27 19.50 -9.95
N TRP A 352 -14.59 19.25 -9.85
CA TRP A 352 -15.12 17.91 -9.60
C TRP A 352 -14.78 16.92 -10.71
N ALA A 353 -15.03 17.32 -11.96
CA ALA A 353 -14.76 16.48 -13.12
C ALA A 353 -13.27 16.14 -13.22
N LEU A 354 -12.39 17.12 -13.02
CA LEU A 354 -10.93 16.90 -13.00
C LEU A 354 -10.51 15.97 -11.85
N ALA A 355 -11.14 16.06 -10.69
CA ALA A 355 -10.88 15.19 -9.56
C ALA A 355 -11.20 13.72 -9.88
N ASN A 356 -12.34 13.45 -10.52
CA ASN A 356 -12.74 12.11 -10.94
C ASN A 356 -11.79 11.54 -11.99
N VAL A 357 -11.42 12.35 -13.00
CA VAL A 357 -10.46 11.95 -14.03
C VAL A 357 -9.10 11.62 -13.40
N ALA A 358 -8.55 12.50 -12.57
CA ALA A 358 -7.26 12.27 -11.93
C ALA A 358 -7.29 11.12 -10.92
N GLY A 359 -8.43 10.86 -10.28
CA GLY A 359 -8.62 9.80 -9.29
C GLY A 359 -8.69 8.39 -9.85
N ASP A 360 -8.93 8.23 -11.16
CA ASP A 360 -9.05 6.93 -11.83
C ASP A 360 -7.73 6.14 -11.82
N SER A 361 -6.63 6.74 -12.28
CA SER A 361 -5.34 6.07 -12.37
C SER A 361 -4.17 7.05 -12.44
N PRO A 362 -2.93 6.60 -12.15
CA PRO A 362 -1.73 7.44 -12.29
C PRO A 362 -1.56 8.05 -13.68
N ALA A 363 -1.99 7.35 -14.74
CA ALA A 363 -1.92 7.85 -16.11
C ALA A 363 -2.91 9.01 -16.35
N CYS A 364 -4.15 8.87 -15.87
CA CYS A 364 -5.14 9.94 -15.96
C CYS A 364 -4.75 11.15 -15.10
N ARG A 365 -4.18 10.93 -13.91
CA ARG A 365 -3.59 11.97 -13.06
C ARG A 365 -2.50 12.75 -13.80
N ASP A 366 -1.52 12.04 -14.37
CA ASP A 366 -0.38 12.67 -15.05
C ASP A 366 -0.83 13.42 -16.31
N LEU A 367 -1.86 12.93 -17.00
CA LEU A 367 -2.50 13.64 -18.10
C LEU A 367 -3.10 14.98 -17.63
N VAL A 368 -3.90 14.97 -16.56
CA VAL A 368 -4.51 16.20 -16.03
C VAL A 368 -3.44 17.20 -15.58
N LEU A 369 -2.36 16.73 -14.95
CA LEU A 369 -1.22 17.57 -14.58
C LEU A 369 -0.47 18.12 -15.81
N SER A 370 -0.36 17.34 -16.88
CA SER A 370 0.28 17.79 -18.13
C SER A 370 -0.51 18.87 -18.87
N GLU A 371 -1.81 18.97 -18.61
CA GLU A 371 -2.70 20.06 -19.09
C GLU A 371 -2.63 21.29 -18.17
N GLU A 372 -1.60 21.42 -17.33
CA GLU A 372 -1.35 22.55 -16.44
C GLU A 372 -2.48 22.84 -15.42
N ALA A 373 -3.27 21.83 -15.07
CA ALA A 373 -4.44 21.98 -14.19
C ALA A 373 -4.13 22.49 -12.78
N LEU A 374 -2.89 22.30 -12.29
CA LEU A 374 -2.55 22.58 -10.90
C LEU A 374 -2.66 24.08 -10.56
N ILE A 375 -2.02 24.97 -11.31
CA ILE A 375 -1.99 26.40 -10.94
C ILE A 375 -3.40 27.03 -10.95
N PRO A 376 -4.27 26.79 -11.95
CA PRO A 376 -5.65 27.24 -11.92
C PRO A 376 -6.47 26.64 -10.76
N LEU A 377 -6.21 25.38 -10.37
CA LEU A 377 -6.84 24.76 -9.20
C LEU A 377 -6.41 25.44 -7.90
N LEU A 378 -5.12 25.72 -7.72
CA LEU A 378 -4.61 26.39 -6.52
C LEU A 378 -5.21 27.80 -6.37
N ALA A 379 -5.46 28.50 -7.48
CA ALA A 379 -6.11 29.81 -7.47
C ALA A 379 -7.56 29.81 -6.94
N GLN A 380 -8.19 28.63 -6.82
CA GLN A 380 -9.55 28.52 -6.24
C GLN A 380 -9.55 28.73 -4.73
N VAL A 381 -8.42 28.54 -4.05
CA VAL A 381 -8.25 28.83 -2.62
C VAL A 381 -7.81 30.28 -2.47
N ASN A 382 -8.75 31.21 -2.67
CA ASN A 382 -8.52 32.65 -2.53
C ASN A 382 -8.55 33.10 -1.04
N GLU A 383 -8.67 34.40 -0.78
CA GLU A 383 -8.68 34.95 0.59
C GLU A 383 -9.92 34.52 1.41
N TYR A 384 -11.04 34.24 0.74
CA TYR A 384 -12.31 33.85 1.37
C TYR A 384 -13.02 32.75 0.56
N PRO A 385 -12.43 31.54 0.46
CA PRO A 385 -12.98 30.48 -0.37
C PRO A 385 -14.24 29.92 0.29
N LYS A 386 -15.26 29.63 -0.52
CA LYS A 386 -16.44 28.89 -0.06
C LYS A 386 -16.00 27.53 0.47
N LEU A 387 -16.64 27.05 1.55
CA LEU A 387 -16.29 25.76 2.17
C LEU A 387 -16.40 24.60 1.17
N SER A 388 -17.42 24.61 0.31
CA SER A 388 -17.60 23.59 -0.73
C SER A 388 -16.43 23.55 -1.72
N MET A 389 -15.99 24.73 -2.19
CA MET A 389 -14.80 24.88 -3.02
C MET A 389 -13.52 24.42 -2.31
N MET A 390 -13.39 24.68 -1.00
CA MET A 390 -12.24 24.18 -0.22
C MET A 390 -12.21 22.65 -0.16
N ARG A 391 -13.36 22.02 0.14
CA ARG A 391 -13.46 20.55 0.23
C ARG A 391 -13.09 19.89 -1.07
N ILE A 392 -13.68 20.36 -2.16
CA ILE A 392 -13.43 19.77 -3.46
C ILE A 392 -12.00 20.04 -3.93
N THR A 393 -11.44 21.22 -3.65
CA THR A 393 -10.04 21.51 -3.99
C THR A 393 -9.08 20.62 -3.19
N ALA A 394 -9.32 20.44 -1.88
CA ALA A 394 -8.53 19.53 -1.05
C ALA A 394 -8.59 18.09 -1.60
N TRP A 395 -9.78 17.63 -1.98
CA TRP A 395 -9.99 16.31 -2.57
C TRP A 395 -9.24 16.15 -3.90
N THR A 396 -9.35 17.13 -4.80
CA THR A 396 -8.64 17.14 -6.10
C THR A 396 -7.13 17.14 -5.91
N LEU A 397 -6.61 17.96 -4.99
CA LEU A 397 -5.18 17.97 -4.67
C LEU A 397 -4.71 16.63 -4.12
N SER A 398 -5.52 15.96 -3.28
CA SER A 398 -5.23 14.61 -2.81
C SER A 398 -5.11 13.62 -3.98
N ASN A 399 -6.03 13.65 -4.94
CA ASN A 399 -5.94 12.82 -6.15
C ASN A 399 -4.73 13.17 -7.03
N PHE A 400 -4.36 14.45 -7.15
CA PHE A 400 -3.17 14.89 -7.89
C PHE A 400 -1.86 14.40 -7.25
N CYS A 401 -1.84 14.19 -5.93
CA CYS A 401 -0.67 13.69 -5.21
C CYS A 401 -0.63 12.15 -5.13
N ARG A 402 -1.78 11.48 -5.29
CA ARG A 402 -1.97 10.04 -5.03
C ARG A 402 -1.41 9.15 -6.13
N GLY A 403 -1.05 7.91 -5.75
CA GLY A 403 -0.80 6.80 -6.66
C GLY A 403 0.68 6.46 -6.87
N LYS A 404 0.94 5.23 -7.30
CA LYS A 404 2.28 4.72 -7.64
C LYS A 404 2.31 4.32 -9.14
N PRO A 405 3.29 4.77 -9.94
CA PRO A 405 4.37 5.70 -9.59
C PRO A 405 3.84 7.08 -9.18
N GLN A 406 4.58 7.74 -8.28
CA GLN A 406 4.24 9.09 -7.80
C GLN A 406 4.30 10.11 -8.95
N PRO A 407 3.52 11.20 -8.88
CA PRO A 407 3.61 12.27 -9.85
C PRO A 407 5.00 12.93 -9.80
N PRO A 408 5.46 13.56 -10.88
CA PRO A 408 6.70 14.33 -10.89
C PRO A 408 6.67 15.40 -9.78
N PHE A 409 7.60 15.33 -8.84
CA PHE A 409 7.56 16.18 -7.65
C PHE A 409 7.59 17.68 -7.98
N ASN A 410 8.36 18.09 -8.98
CA ASN A 410 8.43 19.48 -9.43
C ASN A 410 7.10 20.03 -9.94
N GLN A 411 6.24 19.17 -10.52
CA GLN A 411 4.92 19.59 -10.99
C GLN A 411 3.97 19.80 -9.81
N ILE A 412 4.04 18.97 -8.76
CA ILE A 412 3.09 19.02 -7.64
C ILE A 412 3.56 19.88 -6.45
N ARG A 413 4.86 20.17 -6.36
CA ARG A 413 5.48 21.02 -5.32
C ARG A 413 4.73 22.35 -5.08
N PRO A 414 4.22 23.07 -6.11
CA PRO A 414 3.45 24.29 -5.91
C PRO A 414 2.18 24.14 -5.05
N ALA A 415 1.68 22.91 -4.83
CA ALA A 415 0.53 22.65 -3.97
C ALA A 415 0.82 22.85 -2.47
N LEU A 416 2.07 22.77 -2.04
CA LEU A 416 2.46 22.75 -0.64
C LEU A 416 1.99 23.98 0.17
N PRO A 417 2.12 25.25 -0.31
CA PRO A 417 1.62 26.41 0.41
C PRO A 417 0.10 26.39 0.61
N VAL A 418 -0.65 25.91 -0.39
CA VAL A 418 -2.11 25.79 -0.30
C VAL A 418 -2.51 24.66 0.65
N LEU A 419 -1.81 23.52 0.61
CA LEU A 419 -2.03 22.45 1.58
C LEU A 419 -1.75 22.92 3.02
N ALA A 420 -0.72 23.72 3.23
CA ALA A 420 -0.40 24.33 4.52
C ALA A 420 -1.49 25.31 5.01
N GLN A 421 -2.21 25.96 4.09
CA GLN A 421 -3.39 26.75 4.41
C GLN A 421 -4.60 25.85 4.73
N LEU A 422 -4.86 24.81 3.93
CA LEU A 422 -6.02 23.93 4.06
C LEU A 422 -6.02 23.15 5.39
N ILE A 423 -4.85 22.69 5.87
CA ILE A 423 -4.75 22.00 7.17
C ILE A 423 -5.06 22.90 8.38
N ARG A 424 -5.21 24.23 8.20
CA ARG A 424 -5.67 25.15 9.25
C ARG A 424 -7.19 25.24 9.34
N SER A 425 -7.91 24.58 8.44
CA SER A 425 -9.37 24.46 8.50
C SER A 425 -9.81 23.75 9.78
N ASN A 426 -11.08 23.93 10.13
CA ASN A 426 -11.79 23.16 11.16
C ASN A 426 -12.76 22.13 10.55
N ASP A 427 -12.88 22.11 9.21
CA ASP A 427 -13.74 21.17 8.50
C ASP A 427 -13.04 19.82 8.34
N GLU A 428 -13.70 18.76 8.79
CA GLU A 428 -13.14 17.41 8.84
C GLU A 428 -12.79 16.86 7.43
N GLU A 429 -13.60 17.16 6.42
CA GLU A 429 -13.37 16.69 5.05
C GLU A 429 -12.15 17.40 4.43
N VAL A 430 -12.07 18.73 4.58
CA VAL A 430 -10.87 19.49 4.15
C VAL A 430 -9.61 18.97 4.84
N LEU A 431 -9.66 18.77 6.16
CA LEU A 431 -8.53 18.29 6.94
C LEU A 431 -8.08 16.90 6.49
N THR A 432 -9.02 15.97 6.31
CA THR A 432 -8.75 14.61 5.87
C THR A 432 -8.00 14.60 4.55
N ASP A 433 -8.48 15.36 3.56
CA ASP A 433 -7.91 15.32 2.21
C ASP A 433 -6.61 16.10 2.07
N ALA A 434 -6.49 17.23 2.77
CA ALA A 434 -5.23 17.96 2.85
C ALA A 434 -4.14 17.11 3.54
N CYS A 435 -4.48 16.37 4.60
CA CYS A 435 -3.53 15.47 5.25
C CYS A 435 -3.17 14.26 4.36
N TRP A 436 -4.13 13.68 3.61
CA TRP A 436 -3.81 12.62 2.65
C TRP A 436 -2.85 13.11 1.57
N ALA A 437 -3.09 14.30 1.01
CA ALA A 437 -2.20 14.91 0.03
C ALA A 437 -0.78 15.08 0.59
N LEU A 438 -0.65 15.64 1.80
CA LEU A 438 0.65 15.78 2.48
C LEU A 438 1.32 14.43 2.76
N SER A 439 0.54 13.40 3.11
CA SER A 439 1.06 12.04 3.31
C SER A 439 1.66 11.46 2.03
N TYR A 440 1.08 11.74 0.86
CA TYR A 440 1.62 11.28 -0.42
C TYR A 440 2.86 12.08 -0.84
N LEU A 441 2.90 13.39 -0.53
CA LEU A 441 4.03 14.25 -0.83
C LEU A 441 5.25 14.00 0.07
N SER A 442 5.03 13.58 1.31
CA SER A 442 6.08 13.24 2.28
C SER A 442 6.63 11.82 2.11
N ASP A 443 5.91 10.93 1.42
CA ASP A 443 6.37 9.58 1.11
C ASP A 443 7.45 9.62 0.02
N GLY A 444 8.72 9.54 0.39
CA GLY A 444 9.81 9.48 -0.58
C GLY A 444 11.16 9.92 -0.03
N THR A 445 11.93 10.62 -0.85
CA THR A 445 13.30 11.03 -0.53
C THR A 445 13.35 12.22 0.44
N ASN A 446 14.50 12.42 1.07
CA ASN A 446 14.77 13.53 1.99
C ASN A 446 14.47 14.90 1.37
N GLU A 447 14.67 15.10 0.06
CA GLU A 447 14.34 16.38 -0.60
C GLU A 447 12.83 16.67 -0.59
N LYS A 448 11.99 15.63 -0.68
CA LYS A 448 10.54 15.80 -0.61
C LYS A 448 10.10 16.12 0.81
N VAL A 449 10.64 15.39 1.79
CA VAL A 449 10.40 15.63 3.22
C VAL A 449 10.80 17.05 3.59
N GLN A 450 11.98 17.50 3.17
CA GLN A 450 12.47 18.86 3.38
C GLN A 450 11.50 19.92 2.81
N ALA A 451 11.02 19.73 1.58
CA ALA A 451 10.06 20.66 0.99
C ALA A 451 8.71 20.71 1.73
N VAL A 452 8.24 19.58 2.29
CA VAL A 452 7.05 19.54 3.16
C VAL A 452 7.30 20.32 4.45
N ILE A 453 8.45 20.13 5.09
CA ILE A 453 8.83 20.89 6.30
C ILE A 453 8.91 22.39 6.02
N GLU A 454 9.54 22.80 4.91
CA GLU A 454 9.66 24.21 4.49
C GLU A 454 8.31 24.88 4.25
N ALA A 455 7.25 24.11 3.95
CA ALA A 455 5.89 24.62 3.83
C ALA A 455 5.26 24.97 5.20
N GLY A 456 5.93 24.67 6.32
CA GLY A 456 5.51 25.04 7.67
C GLY A 456 4.34 24.22 8.21
N VAL A 457 4.18 22.97 7.76
CA VAL A 457 3.01 22.13 8.13
C VAL A 457 3.18 21.40 9.47
N CYS A 458 4.42 21.18 9.94
CA CYS A 458 4.70 20.32 11.09
C CYS A 458 3.93 20.68 12.38
N PRO A 459 3.89 21.97 12.84
CA PRO A 459 3.17 22.30 14.06
C PRO A 459 1.68 21.99 13.98
N ARG A 460 1.07 22.21 12.82
CA ARG A 460 -0.36 21.93 12.64
C ARG A 460 -0.64 20.44 12.50
N LEU A 461 0.21 19.69 11.80
CA LEU A 461 0.10 18.23 11.73
C LEU A 461 0.19 17.59 13.11
N VAL A 462 1.10 18.06 13.97
CA VAL A 462 1.21 17.59 15.35
C VAL A 462 -0.04 17.90 16.17
N GLN A 463 -0.63 19.09 16.02
CA GLN A 463 -1.91 19.40 16.67
C GLN A 463 -3.04 18.47 16.20
N LEU A 464 -3.06 18.08 14.93
CA LEU A 464 -4.07 17.17 14.38
C LEU A 464 -3.93 15.73 14.89
N LEU A 465 -2.81 15.36 15.52
CA LEU A 465 -2.69 14.08 16.23
C LEU A 465 -3.63 13.99 17.45
N GLY A 466 -4.10 15.12 17.97
CA GLY A 466 -5.11 15.18 19.03
C GLY A 466 -6.56 15.26 18.53
N HIS A 467 -6.80 15.10 17.22
CA HIS A 467 -8.14 15.22 16.64
C HIS A 467 -9.02 14.00 17.00
N SER A 468 -10.30 14.24 17.31
CA SER A 468 -11.22 13.18 17.76
C SER A 468 -11.65 12.22 16.66
N SER A 469 -11.58 12.65 15.39
CA SER A 469 -11.95 11.80 14.24
C SER A 469 -10.75 11.04 13.68
N SER A 470 -10.88 9.71 13.58
CA SER A 470 -9.87 8.82 13.01
C SER A 470 -9.61 9.09 11.52
N SER A 471 -10.58 9.69 10.81
CA SER A 471 -10.46 10.09 9.40
C SER A 471 -9.36 11.13 9.17
N VAL A 472 -9.19 12.05 10.11
CA VAL A 472 -8.17 13.11 10.13
C VAL A 472 -6.88 12.61 10.77
N LEU A 473 -7.00 11.90 11.90
CA LEU A 473 -5.86 11.39 12.66
C LEU A 473 -4.98 10.47 11.81
N THR A 474 -5.58 9.53 11.07
CA THR A 474 -4.83 8.54 10.28
C THR A 474 -3.87 9.16 9.26
N PRO A 475 -4.31 10.06 8.35
CA PRO A 475 -3.40 10.69 7.41
C PRO A 475 -2.43 11.69 8.06
N ALA A 476 -2.83 12.37 9.16
CA ALA A 476 -1.92 13.23 9.91
C ALA A 476 -0.77 12.42 10.52
N LEU A 477 -1.09 11.30 11.18
CA LEU A 477 -0.14 10.34 11.74
C LEU A 477 0.78 9.79 10.65
N ARG A 478 0.23 9.40 9.50
CA ARG A 478 1.02 8.93 8.35
C ARG A 478 2.00 9.98 7.84
N THR A 479 1.58 11.25 7.75
CA THR A 479 2.45 12.34 7.31
C THR A 479 3.59 12.59 8.29
N VAL A 480 3.28 12.62 9.59
CA VAL A 480 4.29 12.73 10.66
C VAL A 480 5.29 11.59 10.59
N GLY A 481 4.80 10.36 10.42
CA GLY A 481 5.64 9.18 10.27
C GLY A 481 6.55 9.23 9.05
N ASN A 482 6.04 9.65 7.89
CA ASN A 482 6.89 9.83 6.71
C ASN A 482 8.00 10.87 6.96
N ILE A 483 7.71 11.96 7.67
CA ILE A 483 8.72 12.99 7.97
C ILE A 483 9.86 12.43 8.83
N VAL A 484 9.55 11.64 9.86
CA VAL A 484 10.58 11.06 10.76
C VAL A 484 11.38 9.90 10.12
N THR A 485 11.00 9.44 8.91
CA THR A 485 11.86 8.52 8.14
C THR A 485 13.03 9.24 7.44
N GLY A 486 13.07 10.57 7.50
CA GLY A 486 14.17 11.39 7.02
C GLY A 486 15.44 11.27 7.88
N ASP A 487 16.33 12.25 7.78
CA ASP A 487 17.51 12.33 8.63
C ASP A 487 17.19 12.92 10.02
N ASP A 488 18.22 12.96 10.88
CA ASP A 488 18.12 13.50 12.24
C ASP A 488 17.55 14.94 12.24
N PHE A 489 17.78 15.78 11.23
CA PHE A 489 17.24 17.14 11.17
C PHE A 489 15.72 17.13 10.93
N HIS A 490 15.23 16.33 9.99
CA HIS A 490 13.80 16.18 9.75
C HIS A 490 13.05 15.66 10.97
N THR A 491 13.62 14.66 11.64
CA THR A 491 13.09 14.09 12.88
C THR A 491 13.02 15.15 13.99
N GLN A 492 14.06 15.99 14.12
CA GLN A 492 14.08 17.06 15.12
C GLN A 492 12.95 18.08 14.91
N CYS A 493 12.59 18.39 13.66
CA CYS A 493 11.49 19.33 13.37
C CYS A 493 10.14 18.85 13.94
N ILE A 494 9.91 17.53 13.95
CA ILE A 494 8.70 16.92 14.51
C ILE A 494 8.73 16.91 16.04
N ILE A 495 9.88 16.62 16.63
CA ILE A 495 10.08 16.69 18.09
C ILE A 495 9.86 18.11 18.60
N ASP A 496 10.50 19.10 17.96
CA ASP A 496 10.39 20.53 18.31
C ASP A 496 8.96 21.07 18.11
N SER A 497 8.17 20.44 17.24
CA SER A 497 6.74 20.73 17.05
C SER A 497 5.85 20.17 18.17
N GLY A 498 6.40 19.43 19.14
CA GLY A 498 5.68 18.90 20.31
C GLY A 498 4.97 17.57 20.05
N ALA A 499 5.51 16.71 19.18
CA ALA A 499 4.85 15.45 18.79
C ALA A 499 4.76 14.43 19.94
N LEU A 500 5.81 14.28 20.75
CA LEU A 500 5.94 13.16 21.68
C LEU A 500 4.82 13.04 22.73
N PRO A 501 4.35 14.14 23.37
CA PRO A 501 3.21 14.05 24.30
C PRO A 501 1.91 13.60 23.62
N ASN A 502 1.68 13.99 22.37
CA ASN A 502 0.51 13.56 21.60
C ASN A 502 0.60 12.06 21.27
N LEU A 503 1.77 11.59 20.84
CA LEU A 503 2.03 10.18 20.58
C LEU A 503 1.84 9.32 21.84
N LEU A 504 2.30 9.80 23.00
CA LEU A 504 2.07 9.12 24.28
C LEU A 504 0.58 8.98 24.58
N GLY A 505 -0.19 10.06 24.41
CA GLY A 505 -1.64 10.04 24.58
C GLY A 505 -2.33 9.00 23.71
N LEU A 506 -1.89 8.85 22.45
CA LEU A 506 -2.42 7.85 21.52
C LEU A 506 -2.08 6.40 21.90
N LEU A 507 -0.91 6.15 22.53
CA LEU A 507 -0.54 4.80 22.99
C LEU A 507 -1.32 4.37 24.24
N ILE A 508 -1.49 5.28 25.21
CA ILE A 508 -2.08 4.95 26.52
C ILE A 508 -3.61 4.91 26.46
N GLN A 509 -4.23 5.73 25.61
CA GLN A 509 -5.68 5.74 25.44
C GLN A 509 -6.18 4.51 24.65
N ASN A 510 -7.47 4.20 24.79
CA ASN A 510 -8.10 3.12 24.05
C ASN A 510 -8.41 3.53 22.61
N HIS A 511 -7.39 3.60 21.78
CA HIS A 511 -7.48 3.81 20.33
C HIS A 511 -7.45 2.49 19.56
N GLU A 512 -7.91 2.55 18.30
CA GLU A 512 -7.80 1.44 17.34
C GLU A 512 -6.34 0.96 17.21
N GLU A 513 -6.16 -0.36 17.05
CA GLU A 513 -4.83 -1.01 16.97
C GLU A 513 -3.95 -0.35 15.89
N ASN A 514 -4.52 -0.06 14.72
CA ASN A 514 -3.83 0.59 13.61
C ASN A 514 -3.20 1.95 14.00
N ILE A 515 -3.84 2.70 14.91
CA ILE A 515 -3.30 3.98 15.42
C ILE A 515 -2.09 3.71 16.31
N LYS A 516 -2.21 2.76 17.25
CA LYS A 516 -1.11 2.41 18.16
C LYS A 516 0.10 1.91 17.39
N LYS A 517 -0.12 1.07 16.37
CA LYS A 517 0.93 0.64 15.43
C LYS A 517 1.57 1.79 14.68
N GLY A 518 0.77 2.73 14.16
CA GLY A 518 1.28 3.92 13.50
C GLY A 518 2.16 4.78 14.42
N VAL A 519 1.79 4.87 15.71
CA VAL A 519 2.59 5.55 16.73
C VAL A 519 3.88 4.79 17.03
N SER A 520 3.82 3.47 17.26
CA SER A 520 5.01 2.65 17.48
C SER A 520 6.00 2.75 16.32
N TRP A 521 5.50 2.77 15.08
CA TRP A 521 6.32 3.00 13.88
C TRP A 521 6.96 4.39 13.85
N ILE A 522 6.24 5.44 14.27
CA ILE A 522 6.83 6.79 14.39
C ILE A 522 7.94 6.78 15.43
N VAL A 523 7.68 6.23 16.61
CA VAL A 523 8.66 6.20 17.70
C VAL A 523 9.87 5.35 17.33
N SER A 524 9.70 4.26 16.57
CA SER A 524 10.82 3.43 16.11
C SER A 524 11.78 4.16 15.17
N ASN A 525 11.25 5.01 14.29
CA ASN A 525 12.07 5.88 13.44
C ASN A 525 12.75 6.99 14.25
N ILE A 526 12.07 7.60 15.22
CA ILE A 526 12.69 8.60 16.12
C ILE A 526 13.82 7.97 16.92
N ALA A 527 13.64 6.74 17.43
CA ALA A 527 14.63 5.99 18.19
C ALA A 527 15.85 5.55 17.35
N CYS A 528 15.77 5.59 16.02
CA CYS A 528 16.90 5.37 15.11
C CYS A 528 17.84 6.60 15.01
N GLY A 529 17.37 7.75 15.51
CA GLY A 529 18.07 9.02 15.50
C GLY A 529 19.29 9.10 16.41
N ASN A 530 19.72 10.32 16.73
CA ASN A 530 20.84 10.56 17.64
C ASN A 530 20.46 10.40 19.12
N ARG A 531 21.45 10.55 20.00
CA ARG A 531 21.30 10.33 21.45
C ARG A 531 20.31 11.30 22.08
N GLU A 532 20.26 12.53 21.59
CA GLU A 532 19.35 13.57 22.05
C GLU A 532 17.89 13.24 21.69
N GLN A 533 17.67 12.65 20.51
CA GLN A 533 16.36 12.21 20.06
C GLN A 533 15.86 10.98 20.83
N ILE A 534 16.75 10.02 21.10
CA ILE A 534 16.46 8.90 22.01
C ILE A 534 16.13 9.43 23.41
N GLN A 535 16.88 10.43 23.91
CA GLN A 535 16.59 11.05 25.20
C GLN A 535 15.20 11.70 25.21
N ALA A 536 14.81 12.39 24.14
CA ALA A 536 13.48 12.99 24.05
C ALA A 536 12.36 11.94 24.15
N VAL A 537 12.54 10.75 23.55
CA VAL A 537 11.58 9.62 23.68
C VAL A 537 11.49 9.13 25.13
N ILE A 538 12.63 9.02 25.82
CA ILE A 538 12.71 8.63 27.24
C ILE A 538 12.03 9.67 28.12
N ASP A 539 12.38 10.95 27.97
CA ASP A 539 11.85 12.06 28.75
C ASP A 539 10.33 12.23 28.56
N ALA A 540 9.83 11.87 27.38
CA ALA A 540 8.40 11.84 27.09
C ALA A 540 7.65 10.65 27.71
N GLY A 541 8.34 9.69 28.34
CA GLY A 541 7.72 8.53 29.00
C GLY A 541 7.15 7.49 28.03
N LEU A 542 7.64 7.42 26.79
CA LEU A 542 7.14 6.50 25.75
C LEU A 542 7.61 5.05 25.94
N ILE A 543 8.72 4.83 26.67
CA ILE A 543 9.33 3.50 26.82
C ILE A 543 8.40 2.52 27.54
N GLY A 544 7.87 2.86 28.71
CA GLY A 544 6.98 1.98 29.47
C GLY A 544 5.76 1.49 28.67
N PRO A 545 4.97 2.38 28.03
CA PRO A 545 3.89 1.97 27.15
C PRO A 545 4.33 1.07 25.98
N LEU A 546 5.49 1.33 25.36
CA LEU A 546 6.02 0.47 24.30
C LEU A 546 6.40 -0.92 24.81
N VAL A 547 7.04 -1.00 25.98
CA VAL A 547 7.36 -2.27 26.64
C VAL A 547 6.09 -3.04 27.00
N SER A 548 5.04 -2.35 27.46
CA SER A 548 3.74 -2.97 27.73
C SER A 548 3.07 -3.50 26.47
N LEU A 549 3.16 -2.79 25.34
CA LEU A 549 2.67 -3.30 24.05
C LEU A 549 3.45 -4.53 23.59
N LEU A 550 4.77 -4.54 23.80
CA LEU A 550 5.63 -5.65 23.44
C LEU A 550 5.27 -6.96 24.19
N GLN A 551 4.70 -6.85 25.39
CA GLN A 551 4.26 -7.98 26.22
C GLN A 551 2.90 -8.56 25.79
N ASN A 552 2.03 -7.75 25.19
CA ASN A 552 0.66 -8.14 24.87
C ASN A 552 0.62 -8.71 23.44
N ALA A 553 0.75 -10.03 23.36
CA ALA A 553 1.13 -10.80 22.17
C ALA A 553 0.04 -10.98 21.08
N GLU A 554 -0.88 -10.04 20.89
CA GLU A 554 -1.87 -10.20 19.83
C GLU A 554 -1.31 -9.77 18.46
N PHE A 555 -0.96 -8.50 18.16
CA PHE A 555 -0.48 -8.16 16.80
C PHE A 555 0.50 -6.96 16.67
N ASP A 556 0.81 -6.20 17.74
CA ASP A 556 1.57 -4.93 17.71
C ASP A 556 3.08 -5.05 18.06
N ILE A 557 3.58 -6.27 18.07
CA ILE A 557 4.92 -6.63 18.55
C ILE A 557 6.03 -5.98 17.70
N GLU A 558 5.87 -5.97 16.37
CA GLU A 558 6.98 -5.70 15.45
C GLU A 558 7.55 -4.29 15.68
N GLU A 559 6.71 -3.26 15.59
CA GLU A 559 7.16 -1.87 15.66
C GLU A 559 7.65 -1.46 17.06
N ALA A 560 7.05 -2.02 18.11
CA ALA A 560 7.54 -1.82 19.47
C ALA A 560 8.91 -2.48 19.67
N ALA A 561 9.14 -3.68 19.10
CA ALA A 561 10.46 -4.32 19.11
C ALA A 561 11.50 -3.47 18.37
N TRP A 562 11.16 -2.97 17.18
CA TRP A 562 12.02 -2.04 16.43
C TRP A 562 12.35 -0.79 17.24
N ALA A 563 11.37 -0.20 17.93
CA ALA A 563 11.59 1.00 18.73
C ALA A 563 12.60 0.78 19.87
N ILE A 564 12.41 -0.30 20.63
CA ILE A 564 13.33 -0.64 21.72
C ILE A 564 14.72 -0.99 21.17
N SER A 565 14.82 -1.86 20.16
CA SER A 565 16.10 -2.26 19.60
C SER A 565 16.85 -1.09 18.96
N ASN A 566 16.18 -0.20 18.21
CA ASN A 566 16.81 0.99 17.64
C ASN A 566 17.40 1.90 18.72
N ALA A 567 16.69 2.10 19.83
CA ALA A 567 17.19 2.88 20.95
C ALA A 567 18.46 2.28 21.57
N THR A 568 18.62 0.94 21.58
CA THR A 568 19.84 0.29 22.06
C THR A 568 21.04 0.43 21.10
N CYS A 569 20.81 0.62 19.81
CA CYS A 569 21.88 0.65 18.81
C CYS A 569 22.74 1.92 18.89
N ARG A 570 22.12 3.09 19.13
CA ARG A 570 22.81 4.39 19.19
C ARG A 570 22.76 5.06 20.57
N GLY A 571 22.02 4.47 21.51
CA GLY A 571 21.87 4.96 22.87
C GLY A 571 23.17 5.00 23.66
N THR A 572 23.22 5.86 24.67
CA THR A 572 24.28 5.86 25.69
C THR A 572 24.09 4.71 26.67
N HIS A 573 25.11 4.40 27.47
CA HIS A 573 25.01 3.37 28.51
C HIS A 573 23.86 3.68 29.49
N ASP A 574 23.70 4.94 29.91
CA ASP A 574 22.63 5.32 30.86
C ASP A 574 21.24 5.24 30.23
N GLN A 575 21.11 5.54 28.93
CA GLN A 575 19.85 5.35 28.21
C GLN A 575 19.48 3.86 28.12
N ILE A 576 20.45 2.99 27.82
CA ILE A 576 20.21 1.54 27.76
C ILE A 576 19.84 0.99 29.13
N LYS A 577 20.51 1.44 30.21
CA LYS A 577 20.12 1.12 31.59
C LYS A 577 18.68 1.52 31.91
N TYR A 578 18.24 2.68 31.43
CA TYR A 578 16.86 3.13 31.58
C TYR A 578 15.88 2.16 30.89
N LEU A 579 16.17 1.74 29.64
CA LEU A 579 15.34 0.75 28.93
C LEU A 579 15.22 -0.57 29.70
N VAL A 580 16.34 -1.03 30.28
CA VAL A 580 16.36 -2.24 31.12
C VAL A 580 15.52 -2.05 32.39
N THR A 581 15.61 -0.88 33.03
CA THR A 581 14.82 -0.55 34.24
C THR A 581 13.32 -0.53 33.95
N GLU A 582 12.92 -0.12 32.75
CA GLU A 582 11.53 -0.18 32.26
C GLU A 582 11.08 -1.61 31.89
N GLY A 583 11.94 -2.62 32.01
CA GLY A 583 11.59 -4.03 31.86
C GLY A 583 11.62 -4.55 30.41
N CYS A 584 12.44 -3.95 29.53
CA CYS A 584 12.46 -4.32 28.11
C CYS A 584 13.08 -5.71 27.81
N ILE A 585 13.83 -6.31 28.74
CA ILE A 585 14.54 -7.59 28.50
C ILE A 585 13.57 -8.76 28.28
N LYS A 586 12.62 -8.98 29.20
CA LYS A 586 11.70 -10.13 29.13
C LYS A 586 10.92 -10.18 27.81
N PRO A 587 10.31 -9.07 27.35
CA PRO A 587 9.60 -9.08 26.07
C PRO A 587 10.53 -9.34 24.88
N LEU A 588 11.74 -8.76 24.84
CA LEU A 588 12.71 -9.06 23.79
C LEU A 588 13.11 -10.54 23.76
N CYS A 589 13.30 -11.15 24.93
CA CYS A 589 13.59 -12.58 25.06
C CYS A 589 12.44 -13.44 24.52
N ASP A 590 11.18 -13.11 24.84
CA ASP A 590 10.02 -13.88 24.39
C ASP A 590 9.87 -13.86 22.86
N LEU A 591 10.26 -12.76 22.22
CA LEU A 591 10.22 -12.60 20.77
C LEU A 591 11.30 -13.33 20.00
N LEU A 592 12.26 -13.94 20.67
CA LEU A 592 13.22 -14.85 20.03
C LEU A 592 12.56 -16.10 19.46
N GLN A 593 11.33 -16.42 19.90
CA GLN A 593 10.51 -17.52 19.38
C GLN A 593 9.57 -17.08 18.25
N CYS A 594 9.64 -15.82 17.81
CA CYS A 594 8.81 -15.30 16.73
C CYS A 594 9.09 -16.03 15.40
N PRO A 595 8.06 -16.42 14.62
CA PRO A 595 8.26 -17.03 13.31
C PRO A 595 8.92 -16.11 12.27
N ASP A 596 8.86 -14.78 12.46
CA ASP A 596 9.49 -13.84 11.54
C ASP A 596 10.98 -13.68 11.89
N PRO A 597 11.91 -14.16 11.04
CA PRO A 597 13.34 -14.08 11.31
C PRO A 597 13.84 -12.62 11.41
N LYS A 598 13.14 -11.65 10.83
CA LYS A 598 13.51 -10.23 10.97
C LYS A 598 13.34 -9.77 12.41
N ILE A 599 12.23 -10.14 13.05
CA ILE A 599 11.96 -9.77 14.45
C ILE A 599 12.95 -10.46 15.38
N VAL A 600 13.23 -11.74 15.15
CA VAL A 600 14.26 -12.46 15.92
C VAL A 600 15.63 -11.77 15.81
N THR A 601 16.02 -11.34 14.61
CA THR A 601 17.28 -10.62 14.39
C THR A 601 17.33 -9.29 15.14
N VAL A 602 16.25 -8.49 15.06
CA VAL A 602 16.12 -7.21 15.76
C VAL A 602 16.17 -7.39 17.27
N CYS A 603 15.53 -8.42 17.81
CA CYS A 603 15.57 -8.72 19.24
C CYS A 603 16.96 -9.19 19.68
N LEU A 604 17.65 -10.02 18.89
CA LEU A 604 19.04 -10.42 19.16
C LEU A 604 20.00 -9.23 19.13
N GLU A 605 19.81 -8.27 18.23
CA GLU A 605 20.56 -7.01 18.22
C GLU A 605 20.33 -6.17 19.47
N GLY A 606 19.06 -6.01 19.87
CA GLY A 606 18.71 -5.32 21.11
C GLY A 606 19.35 -5.95 22.34
N LEU A 607 19.22 -7.27 22.47
CA LEU A 607 19.81 -8.03 23.59
C LEU A 607 21.34 -7.99 23.57
N GLU A 608 21.99 -8.11 22.41
CA GLU A 608 23.45 -8.00 22.31
C GLU A 608 23.94 -6.63 22.78
N ASN A 609 23.27 -5.54 22.39
CA ASN A 609 23.65 -4.19 22.81
C ASN A 609 23.45 -3.99 24.32
N ILE A 610 22.37 -4.53 24.89
CA ILE A 610 22.16 -4.54 26.34
C ILE A 610 23.31 -5.30 27.03
N LEU A 611 23.65 -6.50 26.58
CA LEU A 611 24.73 -7.31 27.16
C LEU A 611 26.09 -6.61 27.09
N LYS A 612 26.39 -5.88 26.00
CA LYS A 612 27.60 -5.05 25.87
C LYS A 612 27.69 -4.00 26.97
N VAL A 613 26.59 -3.31 27.28
CA VAL A 613 26.56 -2.31 28.35
C VAL A 613 26.79 -2.97 29.71
N GLY A 614 26.13 -4.11 29.97
CA GLY A 614 26.32 -4.85 31.21
C GLY A 614 27.75 -5.35 31.41
N GLU A 615 28.43 -5.73 30.32
CA GLU A 615 29.85 -6.13 30.38
C GLU A 615 30.76 -4.92 30.61
N ALA A 616 30.44 -3.76 30.03
CA ALA A 616 31.17 -2.54 30.30
C ALA A 616 31.04 -2.10 31.78
N GLU A 617 29.85 -2.25 32.38
CA GLU A 617 29.60 -1.90 33.79
C GLU A 617 30.31 -2.82 34.78
N LYS A 618 30.33 -4.12 34.50
CA LYS A 618 31.10 -5.11 35.26
C LYS A 618 32.58 -4.70 35.42
N ASN A 619 33.15 -4.02 34.43
CA ASN A 619 34.55 -3.59 34.46
C ASN A 619 34.79 -2.25 35.19
N THR A 620 33.73 -1.54 35.61
CA THR A 620 33.83 -0.20 36.22
C THR A 620 33.50 -0.16 37.71
N ASP A 621 32.68 -1.07 38.24
CA ASP A 621 32.17 -0.99 39.61
C ASP A 621 32.73 -2.13 40.49
N SER A 622 33.77 -1.83 41.28
CA SER A 622 34.50 -2.81 42.09
C SER A 622 33.69 -3.41 43.26
N ASP A 623 32.52 -2.84 43.56
CA ASP A 623 31.64 -3.26 44.66
C ASP A 623 30.49 -4.18 44.20
N ILE A 624 30.30 -4.38 42.89
CA ILE A 624 29.11 -5.03 42.31
C ILE A 624 29.45 -6.37 41.62
N GLY A 625 30.39 -7.15 42.18
CA GLY A 625 30.65 -8.54 41.76
C GLY A 625 31.14 -8.74 40.31
N ASP A 626 31.82 -9.87 40.07
CA ASP A 626 32.43 -10.22 38.76
C ASP A 626 31.42 -10.63 37.67
N LEU A 627 30.14 -10.24 37.78
CA LEU A 627 29.05 -10.79 36.95
C LEU A 627 28.30 -9.68 36.20
N ASN A 628 28.07 -9.92 34.92
CA ASN A 628 27.24 -9.06 34.07
C ASN A 628 25.78 -9.17 34.53
N GLN A 629 25.25 -8.10 35.14
CA GLN A 629 23.89 -8.08 35.69
C GLN A 629 22.83 -8.27 34.61
N PHE A 630 23.05 -7.71 33.41
CA PHE A 630 22.07 -7.84 32.33
C PHE A 630 22.07 -9.25 31.76
N ALA A 631 23.19 -9.96 31.76
CA ALA A 631 23.21 -11.38 31.46
C ALA A 631 22.36 -12.19 32.46
N GLN A 632 22.39 -11.84 33.76
CA GLN A 632 21.52 -12.48 34.77
C GLN A 632 20.04 -12.17 34.51
N LEU A 633 19.68 -10.92 34.19
CA LEU A 633 18.30 -10.58 33.84
C LEU A 633 17.81 -11.31 32.58
N VAL A 634 18.70 -11.54 31.60
CA VAL A 634 18.39 -12.35 30.42
C VAL A 634 18.16 -13.82 30.80
N GLU A 635 18.97 -14.38 31.71
CA GLU A 635 18.77 -15.74 32.26
C GLU A 635 17.43 -15.86 33.00
N GLU A 636 17.12 -14.93 33.90
CA GLU A 636 15.86 -14.88 34.67
C GLU A 636 14.63 -14.74 33.77
N ALA A 637 14.80 -14.13 32.60
CA ALA A 637 13.77 -13.98 31.58
C ALA A 637 13.64 -15.19 30.63
N GLU A 638 14.29 -16.33 30.93
CA GLU A 638 14.39 -17.51 30.05
C GLU A 638 14.98 -17.18 28.68
N GLY A 639 15.74 -16.09 28.57
CA GLY A 639 16.35 -15.64 27.32
C GLY A 639 17.54 -16.49 26.91
N LEU A 640 18.33 -16.98 27.88
CA LEU A 640 19.50 -17.82 27.60
C LEU A 640 19.10 -19.09 26.84
N GLU A 641 18.12 -19.86 27.35
CA GLU A 641 17.61 -21.06 26.69
C GLU A 641 17.08 -20.76 25.28
N LYS A 642 16.40 -19.62 25.11
CA LYS A 642 15.90 -19.18 23.80
C LYS A 642 17.04 -18.87 22.83
N ILE A 643 18.11 -18.22 23.28
CA ILE A 643 19.31 -17.94 22.46
C ILE A 643 20.05 -19.24 22.11
N GLU A 644 20.17 -20.18 23.05
CA GLU A 644 20.75 -21.52 22.80
C GLU A 644 19.95 -22.28 21.72
N ASN A 645 18.62 -22.27 21.80
CA ASN A 645 17.77 -22.89 20.79
C ASN A 645 17.98 -22.29 19.39
N LEU A 646 18.30 -21.00 19.28
CA LEU A 646 18.59 -20.33 18.02
C LEU A 646 19.91 -20.77 17.37
N GLN A 647 20.78 -21.52 18.05
CA GLN A 647 21.92 -22.19 17.42
C GLN A 647 21.46 -23.28 16.42
N SER A 648 20.21 -23.75 16.51
CA SER A 648 19.65 -24.70 15.54
C SER A 648 18.77 -24.03 14.47
N HIS A 649 18.74 -22.70 14.43
CA HIS A 649 17.84 -21.95 13.55
C HIS A 649 18.25 -22.04 12.07
N ASP A 650 17.27 -22.21 11.16
CA ASP A 650 17.50 -22.38 9.71
C ASP A 650 18.17 -21.16 9.04
N ASN A 651 17.96 -19.96 9.59
CA ASN A 651 18.61 -18.74 9.13
C ASN A 651 20.04 -18.64 9.68
N PHE A 652 21.03 -18.71 8.79
CA PHE A 652 22.45 -18.63 9.11
C PHE A 652 22.84 -17.36 9.88
N GLU A 653 22.28 -16.19 9.55
CA GLU A 653 22.61 -14.93 10.25
C GLU A 653 22.16 -14.99 11.72
N ILE A 654 20.99 -15.59 12.00
CA ILE A 654 20.48 -15.77 13.36
C ILE A 654 21.33 -16.80 14.13
N HIS A 655 21.69 -17.90 13.47
CA HIS A 655 22.58 -18.92 14.03
C HIS A 655 23.95 -18.34 14.41
N GLU A 656 24.62 -17.65 13.49
CA GLU A 656 25.95 -17.08 13.73
C GLU A 656 25.90 -16.06 14.88
N LYS A 657 24.86 -15.22 14.89
CA LYS A 657 24.68 -14.19 15.92
C LYS A 657 24.40 -14.79 17.29
N SER A 658 23.58 -15.83 17.38
CA SER A 658 23.30 -16.52 18.66
C SER A 658 24.55 -17.20 19.21
N VAL A 659 25.32 -17.90 18.36
CA VAL A 659 26.61 -18.51 18.74
C VAL A 659 27.57 -17.45 19.27
N LYS A 660 27.74 -16.33 18.55
CA LYS A 660 28.63 -15.24 18.97
C LYS A 660 28.22 -14.65 20.31
N ILE A 661 26.92 -14.44 20.55
CA ILE A 661 26.41 -13.93 21.83
C ILE A 661 26.74 -14.89 22.97
N LEU A 662 26.49 -16.19 22.78
CA LEU A 662 26.78 -17.22 23.79
C LEU A 662 28.28 -17.32 24.10
N GLU A 663 29.12 -17.34 23.07
CA GLU A 663 30.57 -17.37 23.21
C GLU A 663 31.12 -16.12 23.91
N THR A 664 30.50 -14.96 23.70
CA THR A 664 30.99 -13.70 24.28
C THR A 664 30.60 -13.56 25.75
N TYR A 665 29.35 -13.86 26.12
CA TYR A 665 28.82 -13.53 27.45
C TYR A 665 28.62 -14.74 28.37
N TRP A 666 28.65 -15.98 27.85
CA TRP A 666 28.35 -17.20 28.63
C TRP A 666 29.40 -18.33 28.54
N CYS A 667 30.50 -18.15 27.80
CA CYS A 667 31.54 -19.18 27.54
C CYS A 667 32.33 -19.70 28.77
N GLY A 668 31.99 -19.27 30.00
CA GLY A 668 32.64 -19.70 31.25
C GLY A 668 31.72 -20.33 32.30
N ARG A 669 30.41 -20.44 32.05
CA ARG A 669 29.41 -20.90 33.06
C ARG A 669 28.81 -22.28 32.80
N VAL A 670 29.30 -23.04 31.82
CA VAL A 670 28.91 -24.44 31.63
C VAL A 670 29.49 -25.29 32.76
N VAL A 671 28.76 -25.39 33.87
CA VAL A 671 28.99 -26.37 34.94
C VAL A 671 27.83 -27.37 34.92
N GLY A 672 27.98 -28.46 34.17
CA GLY A 672 27.03 -29.60 34.21
C GLY A 672 27.09 -30.46 32.94
N PRO A 673 26.98 -31.80 33.05
CA PRO A 673 27.71 -32.70 32.16
C PRO A 673 26.98 -32.95 30.84
N GLN A 674 27.58 -32.56 29.72
CA GLN A 674 27.28 -33.19 28.44
C GLN A 674 28.43 -34.08 28.00
N LEU A 675 28.12 -35.37 28.00
CA LEU A 675 28.86 -36.45 27.40
C LEU A 675 29.02 -36.24 25.89
N GLY A 676 30.28 -36.11 25.46
CA GLY A 676 30.80 -36.55 24.16
C GLY A 676 30.43 -35.70 22.93
N LEU A 677 31.29 -35.55 21.93
CA LEU A 677 32.61 -36.08 21.64
C LEU A 677 33.20 -35.19 20.54
N CYS A 678 34.53 -35.18 20.48
CA CYS A 678 35.38 -34.53 19.49
C CYS A 678 35.05 -34.87 18.04
#